data_AF-A0ABD1R1W3-F1
#
_entry.id   AF-A0ABD1R1W3-F1
#
_cell.length_a   1.000
_cell.length_b   1.000
_cell.length_c   1.000
_cell.angle_alpha   90.00
_cell.angle_beta   90.00
_cell.angle_gamma   90.00
#
_symmetry.space_group_name_H-M   'P 1'
#
loop_
_entity.id
_entity.type
_entity.pdbx_description
1 polymer ?
#
loop_
_entity_poly.entity_id
_entity_poly.type
_entity_poly.pdbx_seq_one_letter_code
_entity_poly.pdbx_strand_id
1 'polypeptide(L)'
;MEGSQGGGSERDISNSSSSSTPVPAVATFWKDFDLEKERSILDEQGLRIAENQENSQKNRRKLAESTRDFKKAANEEKLGLFNLLLKGYQEEVDNLTKRAKFGENAFLNIYQKLYEAPDPYPVLASIAEKDSKLSELESENRKMKVELEEFRTEATHLKNQQATIRRLEERTRQLEQQMEEKVKENLEIKQRNLAEENQKTMEVLKERERMLQDQLRQAQESVSAMQKLHELAQNQMFELRAQSEEEGATKQSEVNLLMDEVERAQTLLLSLEREKGLLRSQLQSVNEENVHKSDSLDSNTILENSLSAKEKMISELNLELHNIETTLLNEREYHMNEIKKFKAMLNEKEIELDEMKKELQARPTEKLIDDLRKKVKILQAVGYNSIEAEDWEVATSGEEMSKLETLLLDKNRKMEHELTQLKVKLSEKTSFLEAAEVKIGELTAKISEQQKLIQKLEDDIQKGYSSKDKKGSLFDDWDLSESGSSDQLENAEQKHATSDQDQSSMLKVICNQRDRFRARLRETEEEIRQLKEKIGLVTSELEKTKADNVKLYGKIRYVQDYNSEKVISRGSKKYAEDLESGFSSDVESKYKKIYEDDINPFAAFSKKERDQRYKELGLRDKITLSSGRFLLGNKYARTFAFFYTIGLHILVFTCLYRMSALSYLSHGPEDLGDKTIDLPHAQ
;
A
#
# COMPACT_ATOMS: atom_id res chain seq x y z
N MET A 1 50.35 8.32 -27.14
CA MET A 1 50.48 8.95 -25.82
C MET A 1 50.28 7.85 -24.80
N GLU A 2 51.36 7.10 -24.55
CA GLU A 2 52.17 7.23 -23.31
C GLU A 2 51.29 6.88 -22.09
N GLY A 3 51.37 5.70 -21.49
CA GLY A 3 52.58 5.02 -21.05
C GLY A 3 52.79 5.36 -19.58
N SER A 4 52.20 4.60 -18.66
CA SER A 4 52.59 4.63 -17.25
C SER A 4 52.42 3.25 -16.63
N GLN A 5 53.47 2.45 -16.79
CA GLN A 5 53.81 1.36 -15.88
C GLN A 5 54.04 1.97 -14.49
N GLY A 6 53.30 1.50 -13.50
CA GLY A 6 53.49 1.82 -12.09
C GLY A 6 53.55 0.53 -11.31
N GLY A 7 54.69 -0.18 -11.43
CA GLY A 7 55.04 -1.25 -10.50
C GLY A 7 55.28 -0.65 -9.13
N GLY A 8 54.33 -0.88 -8.22
CA GLY A 8 54.42 -0.51 -6.82
C GLY A 8 54.84 -1.72 -6.00
N SER A 9 56.10 -1.69 -5.58
CA SER A 9 56.82 -2.68 -4.78
C SER A 9 55.97 -3.36 -3.70
N GLU A 10 55.99 -4.69 -3.74
CA GLU A 10 55.90 -5.54 -2.56
C GLU A 10 56.86 -4.98 -1.50
N ARG A 11 56.30 -4.34 -0.46
CA ARG A 11 57.03 -4.14 0.78
C ARG A 11 56.93 -5.45 1.53
N ASP A 12 57.91 -6.30 1.28
CA ASP A 12 58.33 -7.32 2.23
C ASP A 12 58.59 -6.62 3.56
N ILE A 13 57.60 -6.67 4.44
CA ILE A 13 57.81 -6.46 5.86
C ILE A 13 58.61 -7.68 6.29
N SER A 14 59.92 -7.50 6.23
CA SER A 14 60.93 -8.32 6.87
C SER A 14 60.57 -8.45 8.35
N ASN A 15 59.78 -9.47 8.68
CA ASN A 15 59.60 -9.91 10.05
C ASN A 15 60.86 -10.69 10.42
N SER A 16 61.86 -9.91 10.80
CA SER A 16 63.09 -10.35 11.44
C SER A 16 62.74 -10.99 12.79
N SER A 17 62.55 -12.30 12.78
CA SER A 17 62.62 -13.13 13.98
C SER A 17 63.51 -14.35 13.69
N SER A 18 64.82 -14.10 13.78
CA SER A 18 65.84 -15.00 14.35
C SER A 18 65.52 -16.51 14.36
N SER A 19 65.87 -17.20 13.28
CA SER A 19 66.44 -18.56 13.35
C SER A 19 67.18 -18.84 12.05
N SER A 20 68.45 -18.44 11.99
CA SER A 20 69.38 -19.01 11.01
C SER A 20 69.64 -20.47 11.39
N THR A 21 68.66 -21.35 11.15
CA THR A 21 68.89 -22.79 11.21
C THR A 21 69.89 -23.12 10.10
N PRO A 22 71.04 -23.75 10.41
CA PRO A 22 72.08 -24.02 9.43
C PRO A 22 71.70 -25.23 8.57
N VAL A 23 70.54 -25.17 7.92
CA VAL A 23 69.98 -26.23 7.05
C VAL A 23 71.02 -26.73 6.04
N PRO A 24 71.79 -25.87 5.35
CA PRO A 24 72.81 -26.33 4.42
C PRO A 24 73.94 -27.08 5.13
N ALA A 25 74.38 -26.62 6.31
CA ALA A 25 75.50 -27.22 7.03
C ALA A 25 75.16 -28.60 7.61
N VAL A 26 73.95 -28.76 8.15
CA VAL A 26 73.42 -30.05 8.63
C VAL A 26 73.28 -31.02 7.45
N ALA A 27 72.69 -30.56 6.34
CA ALA A 27 72.52 -31.39 5.16
C ALA A 27 73.86 -31.82 4.53
N THR A 28 74.85 -30.93 4.47
CA THR A 28 76.19 -31.28 3.98
C THR A 28 76.90 -32.25 4.91
N PHE A 29 76.84 -32.03 6.23
CA PHE A 29 77.47 -32.95 7.19
C PHE A 29 76.88 -34.36 7.09
N TRP A 30 75.56 -34.51 7.11
CA TRP A 30 74.93 -35.84 7.08
C TRP A 30 75.07 -36.53 5.72
N LYS A 31 75.26 -35.76 4.64
CA LYS A 31 75.65 -36.28 3.33
C LYS A 31 77.09 -36.79 3.34
N ASP A 32 78.02 -36.03 3.89
CA ASP A 32 79.45 -36.36 3.93
C ASP A 32 79.77 -37.47 4.95
N PHE A 33 79.01 -37.52 6.06
CA PHE A 33 79.06 -38.58 7.07
C PHE A 33 78.68 -39.95 6.48
N ASP A 34 77.82 -39.96 5.46
CA ASP A 34 77.40 -41.17 4.72
C ASP A 34 77.08 -42.33 5.68
N LEU A 35 75.95 -42.18 6.39
CA LEU A 35 75.54 -43.11 7.45
C LEU A 35 75.53 -44.57 6.98
N GLU A 36 75.21 -44.82 5.71
CA GLU A 36 75.16 -46.17 5.14
C GLU A 36 76.57 -46.79 5.06
N LYS A 37 77.55 -46.01 4.63
CA LYS A 37 78.94 -46.44 4.58
C LYS A 37 79.52 -46.67 5.99
N GLU A 38 79.24 -45.78 6.94
CA GLU A 38 79.69 -45.94 8.32
C GLU A 38 79.05 -47.15 9.01
N ARG A 39 77.77 -47.45 8.73
CA ARG A 39 77.11 -48.69 9.18
C ARG A 39 77.84 -49.95 8.69
N SER A 40 78.24 -49.97 7.41
CA SER A 40 79.00 -51.10 6.87
C SER A 40 80.35 -51.31 7.56
N ILE A 41 81.06 -50.22 7.89
CA ILE A 41 82.33 -50.27 8.63
C ILE A 41 82.11 -50.79 10.06
N LEU A 42 81.03 -50.34 10.71
CA LEU A 42 80.64 -50.80 12.04
C LEU A 42 80.32 -52.29 12.08
N ASP A 43 79.61 -52.78 11.07
CA ASP A 43 79.30 -54.21 10.94
C ASP A 43 80.58 -55.04 10.80
N GLU A 44 81.53 -54.60 9.97
CA GLU A 44 82.84 -55.27 9.83
C GLU A 44 83.64 -55.26 11.14
N GLN A 45 83.64 -54.14 11.86
CA GLN A 45 84.30 -54.03 13.17
C GLN A 45 83.63 -54.94 14.22
N GLY A 46 82.30 -55.00 14.23
CA GLY A 46 81.52 -55.88 15.10
C GLY A 46 81.85 -57.35 14.88
N LEU A 47 81.94 -57.78 13.61
CA LEU A 47 82.35 -59.13 13.24
C LEU A 47 83.78 -59.44 13.73
N ARG A 48 84.72 -58.51 13.57
CA ARG A 48 86.10 -58.68 14.07
C ARG A 48 86.18 -58.73 15.59
N ILE A 49 85.35 -58.00 16.32
CA ILE A 49 85.27 -58.08 17.78
C ILE A 49 84.83 -59.48 18.20
N ALA A 50 83.78 -60.02 17.56
CA ALA A 50 83.29 -61.36 17.83
C ALA A 50 84.37 -62.43 17.55
N GLU A 51 85.06 -62.34 16.41
CA GLU A 51 86.16 -63.24 16.05
C GLU A 51 87.32 -63.18 17.06
N ASN A 52 87.73 -61.96 17.47
CA ASN A 52 88.77 -61.76 18.48
C ASN A 52 88.35 -62.30 19.87
N GLN A 53 87.07 -62.23 20.20
CA GLN A 53 86.53 -62.81 21.42
C GLN A 53 86.60 -64.34 21.38
N GLU A 54 86.19 -64.96 20.27
CA GLU A 54 86.27 -66.41 20.06
C GLU A 54 87.72 -66.92 20.11
N ASN A 55 88.63 -66.23 19.43
CA ASN A 55 90.06 -66.57 19.40
C ASN A 55 90.71 -66.49 20.80
N SER A 56 90.40 -65.46 21.59
CA SER A 56 90.88 -65.38 22.97
C SER A 56 90.31 -66.49 23.86
N GLN A 57 89.05 -66.90 23.66
CA GLN A 57 88.49 -68.06 24.37
C GLN A 57 89.21 -69.37 23.99
N LYS A 58 89.50 -69.59 22.70
CA LYS A 58 90.26 -70.76 22.22
C LYS A 58 91.69 -70.76 22.80
N ASN A 59 92.40 -69.64 22.74
CA ASN A 59 93.76 -69.51 23.28
C ASN A 59 93.80 -69.71 24.80
N ARG A 60 92.83 -69.17 25.53
CA ARG A 60 92.71 -69.40 26.98
C ARG A 60 92.56 -70.88 27.33
N ARG A 61 91.74 -71.63 26.57
CA ARG A 61 91.60 -73.08 26.74
C ARG A 61 92.91 -73.81 26.47
N LYS A 62 93.59 -73.49 25.36
CA LYS A 62 94.91 -74.06 25.01
C LYS A 62 95.95 -73.79 26.10
N LEU A 63 96.04 -72.58 26.62
CA LEU A 63 96.97 -72.23 27.71
C LEU A 63 96.68 -72.99 29.00
N ALA A 64 95.40 -73.19 29.34
CA ALA A 64 95.01 -73.97 30.51
C ALA A 64 95.45 -75.44 30.36
N GLU A 65 95.31 -76.03 29.17
CA GLU A 65 95.79 -77.37 28.84
C GLU A 65 97.32 -77.47 28.90
N SER A 66 98.04 -76.58 28.22
CA SER A 66 99.51 -76.55 28.25
C SER A 66 100.07 -76.32 29.67
N THR A 67 99.39 -75.52 30.51
CA THR A 67 99.75 -75.34 31.93
C THR A 67 99.54 -76.62 32.72
N ARG A 68 98.46 -77.36 32.44
CA ARG A 68 98.18 -78.65 33.08
C ARG A 68 99.22 -79.69 32.67
N ASP A 69 99.61 -79.72 31.41
CA ASP A 69 100.56 -80.70 30.88
C ASP A 69 101.99 -80.40 31.36
N PHE A 70 102.38 -79.12 31.44
CA PHE A 70 103.62 -78.69 32.09
C PHE A 70 103.73 -79.16 33.55
N LYS A 71 102.64 -79.10 34.32
CA LYS A 71 102.61 -79.59 35.71
C LYS A 71 102.85 -81.11 35.82
N LYS A 72 102.50 -81.88 34.79
CA LYS A 72 102.61 -83.36 34.76
C LYS A 72 103.93 -83.89 34.20
N ALA A 73 104.69 -83.08 33.47
CA ALA A 73 105.92 -83.49 32.80
C ALA A 73 107.07 -83.86 33.76
N ALA A 74 108.05 -84.63 33.28
CA ALA A 74 109.25 -84.98 34.05
C ALA A 74 110.24 -83.78 34.16
N ASN A 75 111.14 -83.79 35.15
CA ASN A 75 112.00 -82.63 35.44
C ASN A 75 112.94 -82.22 34.28
N GLU A 76 113.35 -83.17 33.44
CA GLU A 76 114.18 -82.90 32.24
C GLU A 76 113.36 -82.24 31.10
N GLU A 77 112.07 -82.59 30.96
CA GLU A 77 111.16 -82.06 29.93
C GLU A 77 110.53 -80.71 30.30
N LYS A 78 110.43 -80.41 31.61
CA LYS A 78 109.90 -79.14 32.11
C LYS A 78 110.65 -77.93 31.57
N LEU A 79 111.97 -77.98 31.43
CA LEU A 79 112.75 -76.86 30.91
C LEU A 79 112.36 -76.50 29.46
N GLY A 80 112.03 -77.49 28.63
CA GLY A 80 111.55 -77.26 27.26
C GLY A 80 110.12 -76.72 27.22
N LEU A 81 109.22 -77.31 28.02
CA LEU A 81 107.81 -76.91 28.09
C LEU A 81 107.61 -75.54 28.77
N PHE A 82 108.48 -75.15 29.71
CA PHE A 82 108.41 -73.85 30.36
C PHE A 82 108.58 -72.69 29.37
N ASN A 83 109.55 -72.80 28.47
CA ASN A 83 109.79 -71.78 27.44
C ASN A 83 108.60 -71.68 26.47
N LEU A 84 107.99 -72.81 26.10
CA LEU A 84 106.78 -72.83 25.26
C LEU A 84 105.57 -72.22 25.98
N LEU A 85 105.38 -72.54 27.26
CA LEU A 85 104.27 -72.03 28.07
C LEU A 85 104.40 -70.53 28.33
N LEU A 86 105.59 -70.06 28.68
CA LEU A 86 105.88 -68.64 28.89
C LEU A 86 105.61 -67.84 27.62
N LYS A 87 106.06 -68.35 26.47
CA LYS A 87 105.80 -67.74 25.16
C LYS A 87 104.30 -67.71 24.85
N GLY A 88 103.55 -68.78 25.13
CA GLY A 88 102.11 -68.81 24.95
C GLY A 88 101.36 -67.78 25.82
N TYR A 89 101.74 -67.62 27.09
CA TYR A 89 101.17 -66.59 27.96
C TYR A 89 101.50 -65.17 27.47
N GLN A 90 102.74 -64.94 27.02
CA GLN A 90 103.13 -63.67 26.41
C GLN A 90 102.30 -63.36 25.16
N GLU A 91 102.14 -64.33 24.25
CA GLU A 91 101.33 -64.18 23.04
C GLU A 91 99.86 -63.87 23.35
N GLU A 92 99.24 -64.49 24.36
CA GLU A 92 97.85 -64.17 24.74
C GLU A 92 97.72 -62.80 25.41
N VAL A 93 98.69 -62.38 26.24
CA VAL A 93 98.70 -61.01 26.80
C VAL A 93 98.83 -59.97 25.69
N ASP A 94 99.69 -60.22 24.70
CA ASP A 94 99.83 -59.35 23.53
C ASP A 94 98.54 -59.33 22.69
N ASN A 95 97.89 -60.47 22.49
CA ASN A 95 96.62 -60.57 21.77
C ASN A 95 95.46 -59.87 22.51
N LEU A 96 95.40 -59.99 23.83
CA LEU A 96 94.43 -59.28 24.67
C LEU A 96 94.63 -57.75 24.58
N THR A 97 95.89 -57.31 24.60
CA THR A 97 96.24 -55.89 24.42
C THR A 97 95.85 -55.39 23.03
N LYS A 98 96.09 -56.19 21.98
CA LYS A 98 95.65 -55.86 20.61
C LYS A 98 94.13 -55.79 20.51
N ARG A 99 93.40 -56.71 21.13
CA ARG A 99 91.93 -56.70 21.16
C ARG A 99 91.38 -55.47 21.88
N ALA A 100 91.93 -55.13 23.05
CA ALA A 100 91.53 -53.95 23.81
C ALA A 100 91.73 -52.68 22.98
N LYS A 101 92.93 -52.50 22.41
CA LYS A 101 93.23 -51.37 21.51
C LYS A 101 92.32 -51.32 20.29
N PHE A 102 91.97 -52.47 19.70
CA PHE A 102 91.05 -52.52 18.57
C PHE A 102 89.65 -52.04 18.95
N GLY A 103 89.10 -52.51 20.08
CA GLY A 103 87.79 -52.09 20.57
C GLY A 103 87.76 -50.60 20.97
N GLU A 104 88.81 -50.12 21.64
CA GLU A 104 88.97 -48.71 22.01
C GLU A 104 89.05 -47.81 20.77
N ASN A 105 89.86 -48.19 19.77
CA ASN A 105 89.98 -47.44 18.53
C ASN A 105 88.68 -47.43 17.72
N ALA A 106 87.97 -48.57 17.66
CA ALA A 106 86.66 -48.65 17.01
C ALA A 106 85.66 -47.69 17.67
N PHE A 107 85.54 -47.75 19.00
CA PHE A 107 84.65 -46.87 19.77
C PHE A 107 85.00 -45.38 19.59
N LEU A 108 86.28 -45.01 19.76
CA LEU A 108 86.72 -43.62 19.67
C LEU A 108 86.51 -43.03 18.26
N ASN A 109 86.67 -43.83 17.21
CA ASN A 109 86.43 -43.41 15.83
C ASN A 109 84.97 -42.96 15.63
N ILE A 110 84.01 -43.75 16.10
CA ILE A 110 82.58 -43.43 15.98
C ILE A 110 82.22 -42.26 16.90
N TYR A 111 82.72 -42.27 18.14
CA TYR A 111 82.45 -41.22 19.11
C TYR A 111 82.91 -39.86 18.59
N GLN A 112 84.12 -39.77 18.01
CA GLN A 112 84.61 -38.51 17.45
C GLN A 112 83.71 -38.00 16.32
N LYS A 113 83.34 -38.87 15.37
CA LYS A 113 82.49 -38.49 14.24
C LYS A 113 81.08 -38.05 14.69
N LEU A 114 80.50 -38.73 15.67
CA LEU A 114 79.17 -38.38 16.20
C LEU A 114 79.22 -37.14 17.10
N TYR A 115 80.33 -36.90 17.81
CA TYR A 115 80.49 -35.71 18.64
C TYR A 115 80.60 -34.43 17.79
N GLU A 116 81.21 -34.53 16.62
CA GLU A 116 81.29 -33.43 15.65
C GLU A 116 79.98 -33.25 14.84
N ALA A 117 79.01 -34.15 14.97
CA ALA A 117 77.77 -34.12 14.21
C ALA A 117 76.81 -33.01 14.70
N PRO A 118 76.34 -32.14 13.81
CA PRO A 118 75.33 -31.16 14.14
C PRO A 118 73.96 -31.84 14.31
N ASP A 119 73.21 -31.40 15.32
CA ASP A 119 71.87 -31.91 15.63
C ASP A 119 70.89 -31.67 14.46
N PRO A 120 70.30 -32.71 13.87
CA PRO A 120 69.34 -32.57 12.77
C PRO A 120 67.94 -32.13 13.21
N TYR A 121 67.56 -32.29 14.48
CA TYR A 121 66.20 -32.05 14.96
C TYR A 121 65.70 -30.61 14.72
N PRO A 122 66.47 -29.53 15.01
CA PRO A 122 66.01 -28.16 14.80
C PRO A 122 65.70 -27.84 13.33
N VAL A 123 66.43 -28.45 12.39
CA VAL A 123 66.21 -28.28 10.95
C VAL A 123 64.93 -29.00 10.53
N LEU A 124 64.73 -30.25 10.96
CA LEU A 124 63.53 -31.02 10.65
C LEU A 124 62.26 -30.39 11.25
N ALA A 125 62.34 -29.90 12.49
CA ALA A 125 61.25 -29.17 13.14
C ALA A 125 60.89 -27.89 12.37
N SER A 126 61.89 -27.12 11.91
CA SER A 126 61.66 -25.91 11.10
C SER A 126 61.04 -26.22 9.74
N ILE A 127 61.45 -27.33 9.10
CA ILE A 127 60.87 -27.77 7.82
C ILE A 127 59.41 -28.19 8.02
N ALA A 128 59.11 -29.00 9.05
CA ALA A 128 57.75 -29.41 9.35
C ALA A 128 56.82 -28.22 9.64
N GLU A 129 57.29 -27.21 10.37
CA GLU A 129 56.53 -25.98 10.61
C GLU A 129 56.30 -25.18 9.32
N LYS A 130 57.31 -25.08 8.45
CA LYS A 130 57.19 -24.40 7.15
C LYS A 130 56.25 -25.14 6.20
N ASP A 131 56.29 -26.46 6.16
CA ASP A 131 55.39 -27.28 5.34
C ASP A 131 53.94 -27.15 5.80
N SER A 132 53.69 -27.09 7.12
CA SER A 132 52.36 -26.80 7.66
C SER A 132 51.86 -25.42 7.21
N LYS A 133 52.70 -24.38 7.35
CA LYS A 133 52.36 -23.02 6.90
C LYS A 133 52.14 -22.95 5.39
N LEU A 134 52.93 -23.67 4.60
CA LEU A 134 52.78 -23.73 3.15
C LEU A 134 51.44 -24.37 2.77
N SER A 135 51.06 -25.46 3.42
CA SER A 135 49.77 -26.13 3.21
C SER A 135 48.58 -25.22 3.55
N GLU A 136 48.68 -24.47 4.66
CA GLU A 136 47.69 -23.45 5.04
C GLU A 136 47.56 -22.35 3.98
N LEU A 137 48.69 -21.77 3.55
CA LEU A 137 48.72 -20.73 2.52
C LEU A 137 48.21 -21.24 1.16
N GLU A 138 48.52 -22.48 0.78
CA GLU A 138 47.98 -23.08 -0.44
C GLU A 138 46.46 -23.26 -0.37
N SER A 139 45.94 -23.67 0.78
CA SER A 139 44.50 -23.79 1.03
C SER A 139 43.80 -22.43 0.94
N GLU A 140 44.36 -21.40 1.55
CA GLU A 140 43.86 -20.02 1.46
C GLU A 140 43.92 -19.50 0.03
N ASN A 141 45.01 -19.74 -0.71
CA ASN A 141 45.14 -19.34 -2.10
C ASN A 141 44.10 -20.03 -3.00
N ARG A 142 43.80 -21.31 -2.75
CA ARG A 142 42.72 -22.03 -3.44
C ARG A 142 41.36 -21.43 -3.14
N LYS A 143 41.06 -21.11 -1.88
CA LYS A 143 39.80 -20.45 -1.47
C LYS A 143 39.65 -19.09 -2.15
N MET A 144 40.67 -18.24 -2.08
CA MET A 144 40.68 -16.93 -2.74
C MET A 144 40.47 -17.02 -4.25
N LYS A 145 41.02 -18.05 -4.92
CA LYS A 145 40.78 -18.29 -6.35
C LYS A 145 39.33 -18.64 -6.66
N VAL A 146 38.71 -19.47 -5.84
CA VAL A 146 37.28 -19.83 -5.98
C VAL A 146 36.41 -18.60 -5.77
N GLU A 147 36.64 -17.83 -4.70
CA GLU A 147 35.91 -16.59 -4.44
C GLU A 147 36.04 -15.58 -5.60
N LEU A 148 37.24 -15.44 -6.17
CA LEU A 148 37.46 -14.59 -7.35
C LEU A 148 36.71 -15.09 -8.59
N GLU A 149 36.59 -16.40 -8.77
CA GLU A 149 35.82 -16.98 -9.89
C GLU A 149 34.33 -16.77 -9.69
N GLU A 150 33.81 -16.99 -8.47
CA GLU A 150 32.44 -16.68 -8.08
C GLU A 150 32.11 -15.20 -8.36
N PHE A 151 32.92 -14.25 -7.87
CA PHE A 151 32.74 -12.83 -8.15
C PHE A 151 32.78 -12.49 -9.65
N ARG A 152 33.62 -13.18 -10.44
CA ARG A 152 33.63 -13.01 -11.91
C ARG A 152 32.31 -13.49 -12.52
N THR A 153 31.78 -14.63 -12.09
CA THR A 153 30.50 -15.14 -12.60
C THR A 153 29.34 -14.21 -12.20
N GLU A 154 29.31 -13.73 -10.96
CA GLU A 154 28.33 -12.75 -10.48
C GLU A 154 28.39 -11.45 -11.30
N ALA A 155 29.59 -10.93 -11.56
CA ALA A 155 29.77 -9.73 -12.37
C ALA A 155 29.24 -9.93 -13.81
N THR A 156 29.43 -11.10 -14.40
CA THR A 156 28.88 -11.41 -15.73
C THR A 156 27.35 -11.52 -15.70
N HIS A 157 26.78 -12.11 -14.65
CA HIS A 157 25.35 -12.21 -14.45
C HIS A 157 24.71 -10.83 -14.24
N LEU A 158 25.31 -9.97 -13.41
CA LEU A 158 24.88 -8.58 -13.21
C LEU A 158 24.93 -7.79 -14.52
N LYS A 159 25.96 -7.97 -15.35
CA LYS A 159 26.05 -7.34 -16.67
C LYS A 159 24.91 -7.79 -17.60
N ASN A 160 24.56 -9.07 -17.58
CA ASN A 160 23.43 -9.61 -18.35
C ASN A 160 22.09 -9.07 -17.84
N GLN A 161 21.89 -8.99 -16.53
CA GLN A 161 20.72 -8.36 -15.92
C GLN A 161 20.59 -6.89 -16.32
N GLN A 162 21.69 -6.14 -16.32
CA GLN A 162 21.69 -4.73 -16.74
C GLN A 162 21.31 -4.57 -18.22
N ALA A 163 21.71 -5.50 -19.09
CA ALA A 163 21.26 -5.52 -20.48
C ALA A 163 19.75 -5.77 -20.60
N THR A 164 19.18 -6.66 -19.79
CA THR A 164 17.74 -6.92 -19.74
C THR A 164 16.96 -5.71 -19.22
N ILE A 165 17.43 -5.06 -18.16
CA ILE A 165 16.83 -3.84 -17.61
C ILE A 165 16.77 -2.75 -18.69
N ARG A 166 17.86 -2.50 -19.40
CA ARG A 166 17.88 -1.51 -20.51
C ARG A 166 16.85 -1.82 -21.61
N ARG A 167 16.65 -3.09 -21.96
CA ARG A 167 15.63 -3.48 -22.95
C ARG A 167 14.21 -3.24 -22.42
N LEU A 168 13.97 -3.50 -21.14
CA LEU A 168 12.68 -3.26 -20.51
C LEU A 168 12.39 -1.76 -20.38
N GLU A 169 13.36 -0.96 -19.97
CA GLU A 169 13.26 0.50 -19.92
C GLU A 169 12.93 1.09 -21.29
N GLU A 170 13.62 0.63 -22.35
CA GLU A 170 13.34 1.07 -23.72
C GLU A 170 11.93 0.67 -24.18
N ARG A 171 11.47 -0.54 -23.85
CA ARG A 171 10.11 -0.97 -24.16
C ARG A 171 9.05 -0.15 -23.41
N THR A 172 9.29 0.16 -22.14
CA THR A 172 8.39 1.02 -21.35
C THR A 172 8.33 2.41 -21.96
N ARG A 173 9.48 3.00 -22.32
CA ARG A 173 9.55 4.31 -22.98
C ARG A 173 8.80 4.33 -24.31
N GLN A 174 8.91 3.27 -25.11
CA GLN A 174 8.17 3.13 -26.37
C GLN A 174 6.66 3.04 -26.14
N LEU A 175 6.21 2.30 -25.12
CA LEU A 175 4.79 2.22 -24.76
C LEU A 175 4.27 3.56 -24.23
N GLU A 176 5.04 4.26 -23.41
CA GLU A 176 4.71 5.61 -22.94
C GLU A 176 4.55 6.59 -24.11
N GLN A 177 5.50 6.59 -25.05
CA GLN A 177 5.41 7.44 -26.24
C GLN A 177 4.19 7.10 -27.10
N GLN A 178 3.91 5.81 -27.34
CA GLN A 178 2.71 5.40 -28.09
C GLN A 178 1.41 5.82 -27.39
N MET A 179 1.36 5.77 -26.06
CA MET A 179 0.21 6.23 -25.29
C MET A 179 0.08 7.75 -25.34
N GLU A 180 1.18 8.49 -25.25
CA GLU A 180 1.18 9.95 -25.38
C GLU A 180 0.72 10.40 -26.77
N GLU A 181 1.19 9.75 -27.83
CA GLU A 181 0.75 9.99 -29.20
C GLU A 181 -0.75 9.70 -29.37
N LYS A 182 -1.25 8.57 -28.86
CA LYS A 182 -2.68 8.24 -28.88
C LYS A 182 -3.53 9.22 -28.08
N VAL A 183 -3.04 9.69 -26.94
CA VAL A 183 -3.75 10.70 -26.13
C VAL A 183 -3.79 12.02 -26.89
N LYS A 184 -2.68 12.43 -27.50
CA LYS A 184 -2.61 13.65 -28.31
C LYS A 184 -3.57 13.58 -29.51
N GLU A 185 -3.58 12.48 -30.25
CA GLU A 185 -4.51 12.25 -31.36
C GLU A 185 -5.98 12.34 -30.90
N ASN A 186 -6.31 11.65 -29.80
CA ASN A 186 -7.67 11.71 -29.22
C ASN A 186 -8.07 13.13 -28.76
N LEU A 187 -7.13 13.89 -28.19
CA LEU A 187 -7.37 15.28 -27.80
C LEU A 187 -7.58 16.18 -29.02
N GLU A 188 -6.79 16.02 -30.08
CA GLU A 188 -6.97 16.74 -31.34
C GLU A 188 -8.32 16.44 -31.99
N ILE A 189 -8.73 15.16 -32.02
CA ILE A 189 -10.05 14.74 -32.51
C ILE A 189 -11.17 15.36 -31.66
N LYS A 190 -11.08 15.31 -30.33
CA LYS A 190 -12.09 15.91 -29.44
C LYS A 190 -12.16 17.42 -29.60
N GLN A 191 -11.02 18.09 -29.70
CA GLN A 191 -10.96 19.54 -29.92
C GLN A 191 -11.60 19.92 -31.25
N ARG A 192 -11.33 19.15 -32.31
CA ARG A 192 -11.97 19.33 -33.61
C ARG A 192 -13.48 19.13 -33.54
N ASN A 193 -13.95 18.04 -32.93
CA ASN A 193 -15.38 17.77 -32.79
C ASN A 193 -16.10 18.86 -32.00
N LEU A 194 -15.51 19.34 -30.91
CA LEU A 194 -16.07 20.45 -30.12
C LEU A 194 -16.11 21.76 -30.92
N ALA A 195 -15.09 22.03 -31.74
CA ALA A 195 -15.07 23.18 -32.62
C ALA A 195 -16.16 23.09 -33.71
N GLU A 196 -16.35 21.91 -34.30
CA GLU A 196 -17.42 21.66 -35.28
C GLU A 196 -18.81 21.77 -34.66
N GLU A 197 -19.02 21.28 -33.43
CA GLU A 197 -20.29 21.43 -32.70
C GLU A 197 -20.57 22.89 -32.31
N ASN A 198 -19.56 23.61 -31.80
CA ASN A 198 -19.67 25.03 -31.52
C ASN A 198 -19.96 25.84 -32.78
N GLN A 199 -19.38 25.47 -33.93
CA GLN A 199 -19.67 26.13 -35.19
C GLN A 199 -21.13 25.89 -35.62
N LYS A 200 -21.61 24.64 -35.56
CA LYS A 200 -23.01 24.30 -35.89
C LYS A 200 -24.01 25.02 -34.99
N THR A 201 -23.75 25.06 -33.69
CA THR A 201 -24.62 25.79 -32.73
C THR A 201 -24.63 27.29 -33.02
N MET A 202 -23.48 27.89 -33.33
CA MET A 202 -23.40 29.29 -33.75
C MET A 202 -24.15 29.57 -35.07
N GLU A 203 -24.11 28.65 -36.03
CA GLU A 203 -24.87 28.77 -37.29
C GLU A 203 -26.38 28.72 -37.04
N VAL A 204 -26.87 27.78 -36.22
CA VAL A 204 -28.28 27.69 -35.83
C VAL A 204 -28.73 28.94 -35.06
N LEU A 205 -27.91 29.46 -34.15
CA LEU A 205 -28.21 30.70 -33.42
C LEU A 205 -28.29 31.91 -34.35
N LYS A 206 -27.37 32.02 -35.33
CA LYS A 206 -27.41 33.09 -36.34
C LYS A 206 -28.65 32.99 -37.23
N GLU A 207 -29.03 31.79 -37.64
CA GLU A 207 -30.24 31.59 -38.45
C GLU A 207 -31.51 31.94 -37.66
N ARG A 208 -31.56 31.56 -36.39
CA ARG A 208 -32.64 31.98 -35.46
C ARG A 208 -32.67 33.49 -35.26
N GLU A 209 -31.52 34.12 -35.06
CA GLU A 209 -31.43 35.59 -34.94
C GLU A 209 -31.96 36.27 -36.20
N ARG A 210 -31.57 35.79 -37.39
CA ARG A 210 -32.07 36.30 -38.66
C ARG A 210 -33.59 36.14 -38.79
N MET A 211 -34.15 34.98 -38.45
CA MET A 211 -35.60 34.77 -38.45
C MET A 211 -36.33 35.72 -37.49
N LEU A 212 -35.79 35.95 -36.29
CA LEU A 212 -36.35 36.89 -35.33
C LEU A 212 -36.26 38.34 -35.82
N GLN A 213 -35.15 38.72 -36.47
CA GLN A 213 -35.02 40.03 -37.11
C GLN A 213 -36.05 40.22 -38.24
N ASP A 214 -36.29 39.19 -39.06
CA ASP A 214 -37.30 39.23 -40.12
C ASP A 214 -38.73 39.34 -39.55
N GLN A 215 -39.06 38.60 -38.49
CA GLN A 215 -40.34 38.71 -37.79
C GLN A 215 -40.52 40.10 -37.16
N LEU A 216 -39.48 40.65 -36.54
CA LEU A 216 -39.50 41.99 -35.96
C LEU A 216 -39.74 43.04 -37.05
N ARG A 217 -39.05 42.93 -38.19
CA ARG A 217 -39.25 43.81 -39.34
C ARG A 217 -40.68 43.73 -39.85
N GLN A 218 -41.23 42.53 -40.02
CA GLN A 218 -42.61 42.33 -40.47
C GLN A 218 -43.64 42.93 -39.49
N ALA A 219 -43.41 42.77 -38.19
CA ALA A 219 -44.24 43.37 -37.14
C ALA A 219 -44.13 44.91 -37.13
N GLN A 220 -42.94 45.47 -37.34
CA GLN A 220 -42.75 46.92 -37.48
C GLN A 220 -43.46 47.47 -38.73
N GLU A 221 -43.36 46.77 -39.85
CA GLU A 221 -44.07 47.13 -41.09
C GLU A 221 -45.59 47.09 -40.89
N SER A 222 -46.14 46.06 -40.23
CA SER A 222 -47.57 45.96 -39.96
C SER A 222 -48.07 47.05 -39.01
N VAL A 223 -47.30 47.37 -37.96
CA VAL A 223 -47.58 48.50 -37.07
C VAL A 223 -47.55 49.82 -37.85
N SER A 224 -46.56 50.04 -38.71
CA SER A 224 -46.48 51.24 -39.54
C SER A 224 -47.66 51.35 -40.51
N ALA A 225 -48.13 50.23 -41.06
CA ALA A 225 -49.30 50.18 -41.93
C ALA A 225 -50.58 50.48 -41.15
N MET A 226 -50.74 49.92 -39.94
CA MET A 226 -51.85 50.26 -39.05
C MET A 226 -51.83 51.73 -38.63
N GLN A 227 -50.67 52.30 -38.32
CA GLN A 227 -50.52 53.72 -38.01
C GLN A 227 -50.97 54.59 -39.19
N LYS A 228 -50.51 54.30 -40.41
CA LYS A 228 -50.95 55.01 -41.63
C LYS A 228 -52.46 54.87 -41.87
N LEU A 229 -53.03 53.67 -41.70
CA LEU A 229 -54.47 53.46 -41.81
C LEU A 229 -55.24 54.24 -40.73
N HIS A 230 -54.72 54.29 -39.51
CA HIS A 230 -55.30 55.06 -38.43
C HIS A 230 -55.27 56.56 -38.72
N GLU A 231 -54.15 57.09 -39.21
CA GLU A 231 -54.04 58.49 -39.65
C GLU A 231 -55.03 58.81 -40.78
N LEU A 232 -55.16 57.93 -41.77
CA LEU A 232 -56.14 58.09 -42.85
C LEU A 232 -57.58 58.09 -42.33
N ALA A 233 -57.94 57.13 -41.46
CA ALA A 233 -59.26 57.07 -40.86
C ALA A 233 -59.54 58.30 -39.98
N GLN A 234 -58.54 58.77 -39.22
CA GLN A 234 -58.65 59.96 -38.38
C GLN A 234 -58.86 61.22 -39.25
N ASN A 235 -58.13 61.36 -40.35
CA ASN A 235 -58.31 62.47 -41.29
C ASN A 235 -59.71 62.45 -41.92
N GLN A 236 -60.22 61.28 -42.33
CA GLN A 236 -61.59 61.15 -42.83
C GLN A 236 -62.63 61.54 -41.78
N MET A 237 -62.42 61.15 -40.51
CA MET A 237 -63.31 61.56 -39.42
C MET A 237 -63.26 63.07 -39.18
N PHE A 238 -62.10 63.71 -39.31
CA PHE A 238 -61.98 65.17 -39.25
C PHE A 238 -62.67 65.85 -40.42
N GLU A 239 -62.55 65.33 -41.64
CA GLU A 239 -63.25 65.85 -42.83
C GLU A 239 -64.77 65.73 -42.68
N LEU A 240 -65.28 64.56 -42.29
CA LEU A 240 -66.72 64.36 -42.04
C LEU A 240 -67.24 65.27 -40.93
N ARG A 241 -66.45 65.47 -39.87
CA ARG A 241 -66.79 66.42 -38.81
C ARG A 241 -66.84 67.86 -39.33
N ALA A 242 -65.85 68.27 -40.12
CA ALA A 242 -65.82 69.59 -40.72
C ALA A 242 -67.02 69.81 -41.66
N GLN A 243 -67.35 68.83 -42.51
CA GLN A 243 -68.53 68.86 -43.37
C GLN A 243 -69.82 68.91 -42.55
N SER A 244 -69.95 68.14 -41.48
CA SER A 244 -71.12 68.18 -40.60
C SER A 244 -71.25 69.53 -39.87
N GLU A 245 -70.13 70.13 -39.45
CA GLU A 245 -70.12 71.46 -38.83
C GLU A 245 -70.48 72.56 -39.87
N GLU A 246 -70.02 72.44 -41.11
CA GLU A 246 -70.39 73.30 -42.24
C GLU A 246 -71.87 73.14 -42.63
N GLU A 247 -72.37 71.91 -42.75
CA GLU A 247 -73.80 71.62 -42.95
C GLU A 247 -74.65 72.15 -41.79
N GLY A 248 -74.17 72.00 -40.55
CA GLY A 248 -74.82 72.56 -39.37
C GLY A 248 -74.90 74.08 -39.43
N ALA A 249 -73.81 74.75 -39.83
CA ALA A 249 -73.75 76.19 -39.98
C ALA A 249 -74.65 76.70 -41.12
N THR A 250 -74.67 76.02 -42.27
CA THR A 250 -75.53 76.35 -43.41
C THR A 250 -77.00 76.16 -43.06
N LYS A 251 -77.39 75.02 -42.47
CA LYS A 251 -78.75 74.79 -41.96
C LYS A 251 -79.15 75.83 -40.92
N GLN A 252 -78.27 76.19 -39.99
CA GLN A 252 -78.53 77.25 -39.02
C GLN A 252 -78.76 78.61 -39.70
N SER A 253 -77.99 78.94 -40.75
CA SER A 253 -78.19 80.16 -41.53
C SER A 253 -79.53 80.17 -42.29
N GLU A 254 -79.95 79.01 -42.83
CA GLU A 254 -81.24 78.83 -43.49
C GLU A 254 -82.39 78.99 -42.51
N VAL A 255 -82.29 78.39 -41.31
CA VAL A 255 -83.26 78.56 -40.22
C VAL A 255 -83.37 80.03 -39.83
N ASN A 256 -82.26 80.74 -39.70
CA ASN A 256 -82.27 82.18 -39.40
C ASN A 256 -82.98 82.97 -40.52
N LEU A 257 -82.72 82.66 -41.79
CA LEU A 257 -83.39 83.33 -42.93
C LEU A 257 -84.90 83.03 -42.96
N LEU A 258 -85.30 81.78 -42.69
CA LEU A 258 -86.70 81.39 -42.58
C LEU A 258 -87.38 82.08 -41.39
N MET A 259 -86.68 82.22 -40.27
CA MET A 259 -87.15 82.97 -39.10
C MET A 259 -87.37 84.45 -39.46
N ASP A 260 -86.43 85.08 -40.17
CA ASP A 260 -86.57 86.45 -40.68
C ASP A 260 -87.75 86.60 -41.65
N GLU A 261 -88.01 85.60 -42.50
CA GLU A 261 -89.17 85.59 -43.42
C GLU A 261 -90.49 85.39 -42.66
N VAL A 262 -90.51 84.53 -41.63
CA VAL A 262 -91.68 84.36 -40.75
C VAL A 262 -91.98 85.64 -39.99
N GLU A 263 -90.97 86.33 -39.47
CA GLU A 263 -91.12 87.63 -38.81
C GLU A 263 -91.66 88.70 -39.79
N ARG A 264 -91.15 88.73 -41.03
CA ARG A 264 -91.67 89.60 -42.10
C ARG A 264 -93.12 89.26 -42.45
N ALA A 265 -93.45 87.98 -42.61
CA ALA A 265 -94.80 87.51 -42.91
C ALA A 265 -95.78 87.80 -41.76
N GLN A 266 -95.36 87.63 -40.50
CA GLN A 266 -96.15 88.02 -39.33
C GLN A 266 -96.40 89.53 -39.30
N THR A 267 -95.38 90.34 -39.63
CA THR A 267 -95.53 91.79 -39.74
C THR A 267 -96.55 92.18 -40.82
N LEU A 268 -96.49 91.53 -41.99
CA LEU A 268 -97.45 91.71 -43.08
C LEU A 268 -98.86 91.25 -42.68
N LEU A 269 -98.99 90.10 -42.00
CA LEU A 269 -100.27 89.58 -41.55
C LEU A 269 -100.93 90.52 -40.54
N LEU A 270 -100.16 91.09 -39.61
CA LEU A 270 -100.63 92.15 -38.69
C LEU A 270 -101.07 93.42 -39.42
N SER A 271 -100.44 93.78 -40.55
CA SER A 271 -100.92 94.89 -41.39
C SER A 271 -102.21 94.55 -42.15
N LEU A 272 -102.32 93.33 -42.70
CA LEU A 272 -103.50 92.87 -43.42
C LEU A 272 -104.69 92.66 -42.48
N GLU A 273 -104.49 92.25 -41.22
CA GLU A 273 -105.55 92.18 -40.23
C GLU A 273 -106.10 93.56 -39.88
N ARG A 274 -105.25 94.60 -39.84
CA ARG A 274 -105.71 96.00 -39.74
C ARG A 274 -106.52 96.43 -40.96
N GLU A 275 -106.05 96.12 -42.17
CA GLU A 275 -106.77 96.42 -43.41
C GLU A 275 -108.09 95.65 -43.54
N LYS A 276 -108.15 94.39 -43.11
CA LYS A 276 -109.38 93.58 -43.03
C LYS A 276 -110.37 94.16 -42.03
N GLY A 277 -109.90 94.75 -40.94
CA GLY A 277 -110.74 95.54 -40.03
C GLY A 277 -111.36 96.77 -40.71
N LEU A 278 -110.60 97.45 -41.57
CA LEU A 278 -111.06 98.58 -42.39
C LEU A 278 -112.03 98.15 -43.49
N LEU A 279 -111.77 97.04 -44.19
CA LEU A 279 -112.63 96.52 -45.27
C LEU A 279 -113.92 95.88 -44.74
N ARG A 280 -113.93 95.29 -43.54
CA ARG A 280 -115.17 94.86 -42.85
C ARG A 280 -116.10 96.03 -42.53
N SER A 281 -115.57 97.24 -42.33
CA SER A 281 -116.38 98.45 -42.16
C SER A 281 -116.97 98.97 -43.49
N GLN A 282 -116.37 98.63 -44.63
CA GLN A 282 -116.80 99.07 -45.96
C GLN A 282 -117.79 98.11 -46.65
N LEU A 283 -117.94 96.89 -46.12
CA LEU A 283 -118.79 95.82 -46.69
C LEU A 283 -120.16 95.66 -45.99
N GLN A 284 -120.59 96.64 -45.18
CA GLN A 284 -121.94 96.70 -44.58
C GLN A 284 -122.91 97.65 -45.32
N SER A 285 -122.52 98.15 -46.50
CA SER A 285 -123.38 98.97 -47.36
C SER A 285 -123.22 98.54 -48.82
N VAL A 286 -124.34 98.29 -49.49
CA VAL A 286 -124.50 97.85 -50.90
C VAL A 286 -124.55 96.31 -51.03
N ASN A 287 -125.69 95.69 -50.74
CA ASN A 287 -126.94 95.62 -51.54
C ASN A 287 -126.82 94.68 -52.75
N GLU A 288 -127.32 93.45 -52.56
CA GLU A 288 -128.30 92.72 -53.38
C GLU A 288 -128.33 92.96 -54.91
N GLU A 289 -128.05 91.92 -55.71
CA GLU A 289 -129.05 90.96 -56.25
C GLU A 289 -128.67 90.36 -57.64
N ASN A 290 -129.06 89.09 -57.83
CA ASN A 290 -129.48 88.39 -59.07
C ASN A 290 -128.46 87.85 -60.12
N VAL A 291 -128.61 86.67 -60.78
CA VAL A 291 -129.45 85.44 -60.59
C VAL A 291 -129.20 84.39 -61.74
N HIS A 292 -129.64 83.12 -61.53
CA HIS A 292 -129.88 81.96 -62.47
C HIS A 292 -128.67 81.07 -62.90
N LYS A 293 -128.70 79.72 -62.99
CA LYS A 293 -129.76 78.67 -62.94
C LYS A 293 -129.16 77.24 -62.80
N SER A 294 -130.00 76.29 -62.34
CA SER A 294 -130.13 74.84 -62.73
C SER A 294 -129.49 73.71 -61.88
N ASP A 295 -130.40 72.98 -61.18
CA ASP A 295 -130.54 71.52 -60.94
C ASP A 295 -129.38 70.62 -60.46
N SER A 296 -129.58 69.96 -59.31
CA SER A 296 -129.80 68.50 -59.21
C SER A 296 -129.69 68.02 -57.75
N LEU A 297 -130.68 67.24 -57.32
CA LEU A 297 -130.83 66.67 -55.98
C LEU A 297 -129.82 65.56 -55.65
N ASP A 298 -129.63 65.37 -54.33
CA ASP A 298 -129.31 64.12 -53.62
C ASP A 298 -127.83 63.78 -53.29
N SER A 299 -127.25 64.48 -52.32
CA SER A 299 -125.90 64.22 -51.75
C SER A 299 -125.90 63.78 -50.27
N ASN A 300 -127.04 63.81 -49.58
CA ASN A 300 -127.10 63.55 -48.13
C ASN A 300 -127.19 62.04 -47.79
N THR A 301 -127.86 61.25 -48.62
CA THR A 301 -127.96 59.78 -48.54
C THR A 301 -126.65 59.07 -48.92
N ILE A 302 -125.78 59.71 -49.70
CA ILE A 302 -124.47 59.17 -50.11
C ILE A 302 -123.46 59.30 -48.97
N LEU A 303 -123.50 60.40 -48.21
CA LEU A 303 -122.56 60.66 -47.11
C LEU A 303 -122.83 59.79 -45.88
N GLU A 304 -124.09 59.54 -45.55
CA GLU A 304 -124.48 58.72 -44.38
C GLU A 304 -124.13 57.23 -44.59
N ASN A 305 -124.30 56.72 -45.81
CA ASN A 305 -123.86 55.38 -46.21
C ASN A 305 -122.33 55.25 -46.32
N SER A 306 -121.64 56.33 -46.72
CA SER A 306 -120.17 56.35 -46.74
C SER A 306 -119.58 56.36 -45.33
N LEU A 307 -120.23 57.05 -44.39
CA LEU A 307 -119.79 57.12 -43.00
C LEU A 307 -119.93 55.76 -42.29
N SER A 308 -121.09 55.09 -42.39
CA SER A 308 -121.31 53.78 -41.75
C SER A 308 -120.42 52.66 -42.33
N ALA A 309 -120.14 52.71 -43.63
CA ALA A 309 -119.18 51.80 -44.27
C ALA A 309 -117.75 52.03 -43.75
N LYS A 310 -117.34 53.29 -43.53
CA LYS A 310 -116.03 53.62 -42.94
C LYS A 310 -115.93 53.21 -41.47
N GLU A 311 -116.98 53.39 -40.67
CA GLU A 311 -116.99 52.97 -39.25
C GLU A 311 -116.90 51.44 -39.11
N LYS A 312 -117.61 50.68 -39.96
CA LYS A 312 -117.50 49.22 -40.01
C LYS A 312 -116.09 48.76 -40.41
N MET A 313 -115.52 49.40 -41.45
CA MET A 313 -114.14 49.13 -41.89
C MET A 313 -113.13 49.40 -40.77
N ILE A 314 -113.29 50.50 -40.00
CA ILE A 314 -112.43 50.83 -38.87
C ILE A 314 -112.56 49.79 -37.74
N SER A 315 -113.76 49.29 -37.47
CA SER A 315 -113.96 48.24 -36.46
C SER A 315 -113.33 46.89 -36.86
N GLU A 316 -113.42 46.52 -38.14
CA GLU A 316 -112.80 45.32 -38.69
C GLU A 316 -111.26 45.44 -38.65
N LEU A 317 -110.71 46.59 -39.05
CA LEU A 317 -109.26 46.88 -38.95
C LEU A 317 -108.75 46.89 -37.51
N ASN A 318 -109.52 47.40 -36.56
CA ASN A 318 -109.13 47.38 -35.14
C ASN A 318 -109.15 45.97 -34.56
N LEU A 319 -110.11 45.13 -34.98
CA LEU A 319 -110.17 43.74 -34.55
C LEU A 319 -109.03 42.92 -35.17
N GLU A 320 -108.70 43.18 -36.44
CA GLU A 320 -107.53 42.60 -37.11
C GLU A 320 -106.22 43.05 -36.47
N LEU A 321 -106.04 44.34 -36.17
CA LEU A 321 -104.90 44.87 -35.42
C LEU A 321 -104.76 44.21 -34.05
N HIS A 322 -105.85 44.09 -33.30
CA HIS A 322 -105.83 43.46 -31.99
C HIS A 322 -105.48 41.96 -32.07
N ASN A 323 -105.98 41.27 -33.09
CA ASN A 323 -105.65 39.87 -33.32
C ASN A 323 -104.15 39.71 -33.69
N ILE A 324 -103.63 40.56 -34.58
CA ILE A 324 -102.21 40.58 -34.96
C ILE A 324 -101.32 40.89 -33.75
N GLU A 325 -101.70 41.86 -32.93
CA GLU A 325 -100.96 42.22 -31.72
C GLU A 325 -100.94 41.05 -30.72
N THR A 326 -102.08 40.36 -30.55
CA THR A 326 -102.18 39.18 -29.69
C THR A 326 -101.33 38.02 -30.22
N THR A 327 -101.32 37.77 -31.54
CA THR A 327 -100.45 36.74 -32.13
C THR A 327 -98.97 37.08 -31.98
N LEU A 328 -98.59 38.36 -32.18
CA LEU A 328 -97.21 38.83 -31.99
C LEU A 328 -96.75 38.67 -30.53
N LEU A 329 -97.62 38.95 -29.56
CA LEU A 329 -97.32 38.75 -28.14
C LEU A 329 -97.12 37.27 -27.82
N ASN A 330 -97.98 36.39 -28.32
CA ASN A 330 -97.84 34.94 -28.13
C ASN A 330 -96.58 34.38 -28.79
N GLU A 331 -96.23 34.81 -30.01
CA GLU A 331 -94.98 34.42 -30.67
C GLU A 331 -93.76 34.93 -29.90
N ARG A 332 -93.81 36.17 -29.40
CA ARG A 332 -92.74 36.73 -28.58
C ARG A 332 -92.56 35.97 -27.26
N GLU A 333 -93.65 35.57 -26.61
CA GLU A 333 -93.61 34.76 -25.39
C GLU A 333 -93.08 33.35 -25.69
N TYR A 334 -93.50 32.73 -26.79
CA TYR A 334 -92.98 31.44 -27.26
C TYR A 334 -91.47 31.51 -27.51
N HIS A 335 -90.99 32.50 -28.25
CA HIS A 335 -89.56 32.71 -28.50
C HIS A 335 -88.79 33.02 -27.22
N MET A 336 -89.37 33.78 -26.28
CA MET A 336 -88.73 34.04 -24.99
C MET A 336 -88.57 32.75 -24.17
N ASN A 337 -89.57 31.86 -24.20
CA ASN A 337 -89.51 30.56 -23.53
C ASN A 337 -88.50 29.61 -24.20
N GLU A 338 -88.44 29.57 -25.53
CA GLU A 338 -87.40 28.83 -26.26
C GLU A 338 -86.00 29.37 -25.94
N ILE A 339 -85.80 30.70 -25.91
CA ILE A 339 -84.52 31.30 -25.50
C ILE A 339 -84.15 30.90 -24.07
N LYS A 340 -85.10 30.90 -23.13
CA LYS A 340 -84.86 30.44 -21.76
C LYS A 340 -84.45 28.96 -21.72
N LYS A 341 -85.13 28.11 -22.49
CA LYS A 341 -84.82 26.68 -22.60
C LYS A 341 -83.44 26.45 -23.22
N PHE A 342 -83.09 27.14 -24.30
CA PHE A 342 -81.76 27.07 -24.91
C PHE A 342 -80.67 27.57 -23.97
N LYS A 343 -80.90 28.66 -23.23
CA LYS A 343 -79.95 29.14 -22.21
C LYS A 343 -79.75 28.14 -21.07
N ALA A 344 -80.81 27.48 -20.62
CA ALA A 344 -80.72 26.44 -19.59
C ALA A 344 -79.91 25.23 -20.09
N MET A 345 -80.18 24.76 -21.32
CA MET A 345 -79.40 23.68 -21.93
C MET A 345 -77.94 24.08 -22.18
N LEU A 346 -77.67 25.33 -22.56
CA LEU A 346 -76.30 25.82 -22.73
C LEU A 346 -75.54 25.79 -21.40
N ASN A 347 -76.17 26.26 -20.31
CA ASN A 347 -75.56 26.24 -18.99
C ASN A 347 -75.34 24.82 -18.46
N GLU A 348 -76.29 23.90 -18.68
CA GLU A 348 -76.12 22.48 -18.36
C GLU A 348 -74.94 21.87 -19.13
N LYS A 349 -74.82 22.15 -20.44
CA LYS A 349 -73.68 21.72 -21.24
C LYS A 349 -72.37 22.38 -20.84
N GLU A 350 -72.39 23.63 -20.38
CA GLU A 350 -71.20 24.32 -19.89
C GLU A 350 -70.70 23.72 -18.56
N ILE A 351 -71.63 23.33 -17.67
CA ILE A 351 -71.33 22.60 -16.43
C ILE A 351 -70.77 21.20 -16.74
N GLU A 352 -71.43 20.42 -17.62
CA GLU A 352 -70.92 19.11 -18.06
C GLU A 352 -69.52 19.25 -18.69
N LEU A 353 -69.27 20.31 -19.47
CA LEU A 353 -67.99 20.55 -20.12
C LEU A 353 -66.90 20.95 -19.11
N ASP A 354 -67.25 21.73 -18.08
CA ASP A 354 -66.33 22.07 -16.98
C ASP A 354 -66.02 20.85 -16.10
N GLU A 355 -67.01 19.99 -15.82
CA GLU A 355 -66.80 18.70 -15.14
C GLU A 355 -65.92 17.78 -15.98
N MET A 356 -66.21 17.61 -17.28
CA MET A 356 -65.37 16.82 -18.19
C MET A 356 -63.96 17.39 -18.32
N LYS A 357 -63.78 18.72 -18.31
CA LYS A 357 -62.46 19.37 -18.28
C LYS A 357 -61.73 19.09 -16.97
N LYS A 358 -62.41 19.15 -15.83
CA LYS A 358 -61.85 18.79 -14.52
C LYS A 358 -61.45 17.32 -14.48
N GLU A 359 -62.30 16.42 -14.99
CA GLU A 359 -61.96 15.00 -15.12
C GLU A 359 -60.78 14.77 -16.07
N LEU A 360 -60.70 15.50 -17.19
CA LEU A 360 -59.59 15.41 -18.13
C LEU A 360 -58.28 15.93 -17.53
N GLN A 361 -58.34 16.99 -16.70
CA GLN A 361 -57.19 17.53 -15.96
C GLN A 361 -56.77 16.63 -14.78
N ALA A 362 -57.73 15.96 -14.14
CA ALA A 362 -57.49 15.02 -13.05
C ALA A 362 -56.96 13.66 -13.55
N ARG A 363 -57.22 13.32 -14.81
CA ARG A 363 -56.62 12.14 -15.44
C ARG A 363 -55.10 12.31 -15.51
N PRO A 364 -54.33 11.29 -15.08
CA PRO A 364 -52.89 11.30 -15.24
C PRO A 364 -52.52 11.58 -16.70
N THR A 365 -51.68 12.58 -16.92
CA THR A 365 -51.21 12.96 -18.27
C THR A 365 -50.50 11.77 -18.91
N GLU A 366 -50.57 11.63 -20.23
CA GLU A 366 -49.91 10.54 -20.97
C GLU A 366 -48.42 10.44 -20.62
N LYS A 367 -47.75 11.60 -20.46
CA LYS A 367 -46.37 11.68 -19.93
C LYS A 367 -46.20 11.11 -18.53
N LEU A 368 -47.14 11.36 -17.61
CA LEU A 368 -47.07 10.82 -16.25
C LEU A 368 -47.33 9.30 -16.23
N ILE A 369 -48.24 8.82 -17.08
CA ILE A 369 -48.47 7.38 -17.26
C ILE A 369 -47.24 6.72 -17.87
N ASP A 370 -46.62 7.33 -18.87
CA ASP A 370 -45.39 6.84 -19.49
C ASP A 370 -44.22 6.89 -18.51
N ASP A 371 -44.09 7.94 -17.70
CA ASP A 371 -43.06 8.03 -16.65
C ASP A 371 -43.28 6.98 -15.56
N LEU A 372 -44.53 6.72 -15.17
CA LEU A 372 -44.87 5.65 -14.22
C LEU A 372 -44.62 4.26 -14.83
N ARG A 373 -44.96 4.04 -16.10
CA ARG A 373 -44.64 2.79 -16.82
C ARG A 373 -43.14 2.59 -16.97
N LYS A 374 -42.39 3.64 -17.30
CA LYS A 374 -40.91 3.62 -17.36
C LYS A 374 -40.31 3.33 -15.99
N LYS A 375 -40.79 3.98 -14.93
CA LYS A 375 -40.37 3.70 -13.54
C LYS A 375 -40.66 2.26 -13.14
N VAL A 376 -41.83 1.73 -13.47
CA VAL A 376 -42.17 0.32 -13.21
C VAL A 376 -41.29 -0.62 -14.03
N LYS A 377 -41.03 -0.32 -15.31
CA LYS A 377 -40.17 -1.15 -16.19
C LYS A 377 -38.71 -1.16 -15.71
N ILE A 378 -38.19 -0.02 -15.23
CA ILE A 378 -36.87 0.09 -14.60
C ILE A 378 -36.84 -0.67 -13.27
N LEU A 379 -37.85 -0.51 -12.40
CA LEU A 379 -37.94 -1.26 -11.14
C LEU A 379 -38.04 -2.77 -11.37
N GLN A 380 -38.71 -3.19 -12.44
CA GLN A 380 -38.79 -4.58 -12.84
C GLN A 380 -37.44 -5.09 -13.37
N ALA A 381 -36.72 -4.28 -14.17
CA ALA A 381 -35.38 -4.64 -14.65
C ALA A 381 -34.34 -4.72 -13.52
N VAL A 382 -34.38 -3.77 -12.57
CA VAL A 382 -33.51 -3.74 -11.39
C VAL A 382 -33.87 -4.82 -10.38
N GLY A 383 -35.16 -5.12 -10.22
CA GLY A 383 -35.66 -6.12 -9.26
C GLY A 383 -35.51 -7.57 -9.73
N TYR A 384 -35.53 -7.82 -11.04
CA TYR A 384 -35.56 -9.18 -11.59
C TYR A 384 -34.39 -9.56 -12.51
N ASN A 385 -33.41 -8.68 -12.77
CA ASN A 385 -32.20 -8.98 -13.57
C ASN A 385 -32.48 -9.75 -14.88
N SER A 386 -33.60 -9.44 -15.53
CA SER A 386 -34.03 -10.12 -16.75
C SER A 386 -34.78 -9.15 -17.63
N ILE A 387 -34.06 -8.41 -18.48
CA ILE A 387 -34.57 -7.80 -19.72
C ILE A 387 -33.37 -7.57 -20.67
N GLU A 388 -33.59 -7.87 -21.94
CA GLU A 388 -32.67 -7.72 -23.07
C GLU A 388 -32.29 -6.25 -23.29
N ALA A 389 -31.02 -6.00 -23.66
CA ALA A 389 -30.38 -4.67 -23.65
C ALA A 389 -31.06 -3.61 -24.54
N GLU A 390 -31.85 -4.01 -25.54
CA GLU A 390 -32.55 -3.09 -26.45
C GLU A 390 -33.71 -2.34 -25.79
N ASP A 391 -34.32 -2.89 -24.73
CA ASP A 391 -35.48 -2.30 -24.05
C ASP A 391 -35.08 -1.29 -22.96
N TRP A 392 -33.78 -1.19 -22.65
CA TRP A 392 -33.20 -0.27 -21.66
C TRP A 392 -32.95 1.13 -22.23
N GLU A 393 -32.47 1.25 -23.47
CA GLU A 393 -32.16 2.55 -24.11
C GLU A 393 -33.42 3.41 -24.35
N VAL A 394 -34.57 2.77 -24.59
CA VAL A 394 -35.83 3.48 -24.83
C VAL A 394 -36.40 4.07 -23.53
N ALA A 395 -36.11 3.46 -22.37
CA ALA A 395 -36.63 3.88 -21.08
C ALA A 395 -35.88 5.08 -20.45
N THR A 396 -34.65 5.37 -20.90
CA THR A 396 -33.73 6.32 -20.26
C THR A 396 -33.56 7.66 -21.00
N SER A 397 -34.31 7.90 -22.08
CA SER A 397 -34.18 9.06 -22.99
C SER A 397 -34.67 10.43 -22.47
N GLY A 398 -34.57 10.74 -21.16
CA GLY A 398 -34.93 12.04 -20.57
C GLY A 398 -33.83 12.67 -19.70
N GLU A 399 -33.58 13.97 -19.82
CA GLU A 399 -32.45 14.68 -19.16
C GLU A 399 -32.43 14.57 -17.62
N GLU A 400 -33.59 14.60 -16.95
CA GLU A 400 -33.66 14.42 -15.49
C GLU A 400 -33.48 12.94 -15.07
N MET A 401 -33.85 12.01 -15.95
CA MET A 401 -33.68 10.57 -15.74
C MET A 401 -32.24 10.12 -16.00
N SER A 402 -31.53 10.78 -16.93
CA SER A 402 -30.10 10.54 -17.19
C SER A 402 -29.23 10.86 -15.96
N LYS A 403 -29.59 11.85 -15.15
CA LYS A 403 -28.91 12.14 -13.87
C LYS A 403 -29.16 11.06 -12.81
N LEU A 404 -30.39 10.53 -12.74
CA LEU A 404 -30.72 9.45 -11.80
C LEU A 404 -30.09 8.12 -12.24
N GLU A 405 -30.05 7.87 -13.55
CA GLU A 405 -29.40 6.74 -14.19
C GLU A 405 -27.89 6.76 -13.97
N THR A 406 -27.23 7.91 -14.17
CA THR A 406 -25.79 8.04 -13.88
C THR A 406 -25.49 7.81 -12.40
N LEU A 407 -26.31 8.32 -11.47
CA LEU A 407 -26.17 8.05 -10.04
C LEU A 407 -26.40 6.57 -9.68
N LEU A 408 -27.38 5.91 -10.31
CA LEU A 408 -27.64 4.48 -10.08
C LEU A 408 -26.55 3.60 -10.70
N LEU A 409 -26.06 3.92 -11.89
CA LEU A 409 -24.93 3.24 -12.53
C LEU A 409 -23.64 3.42 -11.74
N ASP A 410 -23.39 4.61 -11.19
CA ASP A 410 -22.21 4.86 -10.36
C ASP A 410 -22.28 4.09 -9.03
N LYS A 411 -23.46 4.06 -8.38
CA LYS A 411 -23.69 3.20 -7.21
C LYS A 411 -23.57 1.71 -7.55
N ASN A 412 -24.07 1.28 -8.70
CA ASN A 412 -24.00 -0.12 -9.12
C ASN A 412 -22.55 -0.52 -9.41
N ARG A 413 -21.79 0.29 -10.16
CA ARG A 413 -20.35 0.10 -10.37
C ARG A 413 -19.56 0.08 -9.06
N LYS A 414 -19.91 0.95 -8.11
CA LYS A 414 -19.29 0.95 -6.78
C LYS A 414 -19.61 -0.32 -5.99
N MET A 415 -20.85 -0.77 -6.01
CA MET A 415 -21.27 -2.04 -5.40
C MET A 415 -20.59 -3.23 -6.08
N GLU A 416 -20.50 -3.27 -7.41
CA GLU A 416 -19.76 -4.29 -8.15
C GLU A 416 -18.27 -4.29 -7.81
N HIS A 417 -17.67 -3.10 -7.63
CA HIS A 417 -16.29 -2.97 -7.20
C HIS A 417 -16.08 -3.47 -5.76
N GLU A 418 -16.98 -3.14 -4.84
CA GLU A 418 -16.96 -3.65 -3.46
C GLU A 418 -17.15 -5.17 -3.43
N LEU A 419 -18.05 -5.70 -4.26
CA LEU A 419 -18.33 -7.14 -4.37
C LEU A 419 -17.13 -7.89 -4.98
N THR A 420 -16.47 -7.34 -6.00
CA THR A 420 -15.24 -7.91 -6.54
C THR A 420 -14.08 -7.85 -5.55
N GLN A 421 -13.90 -6.74 -4.83
CA GLN A 421 -12.91 -6.66 -3.74
C GLN A 421 -13.18 -7.69 -2.64
N LEU A 422 -14.45 -7.86 -2.23
CA LEU A 422 -14.83 -8.87 -1.24
C LEU A 422 -14.61 -10.29 -1.76
N LYS A 423 -14.87 -10.57 -3.05
CA LYS A 423 -14.55 -11.85 -3.68
C LYS A 423 -13.04 -12.14 -3.70
N VAL A 424 -12.22 -11.14 -4.02
CA VAL A 424 -10.76 -11.29 -3.98
C VAL A 424 -10.30 -11.57 -2.55
N LYS A 425 -10.74 -10.77 -1.57
CA LYS A 425 -10.43 -11.01 -0.15
C LYS A 425 -10.90 -12.38 0.32
N LEU A 426 -12.08 -12.83 -0.12
CA LEU A 426 -12.57 -14.17 0.17
C LEU A 426 -11.60 -15.21 -0.40
N SER A 427 -11.24 -15.13 -1.69
CA SER A 427 -10.32 -16.07 -2.34
C SER A 427 -8.92 -16.11 -1.68
N GLU A 428 -8.40 -14.96 -1.26
CA GLU A 428 -7.14 -14.87 -0.51
C GLU A 428 -7.27 -15.59 0.84
N LYS A 429 -8.37 -15.37 1.57
CA LYS A 429 -8.63 -16.06 2.83
C LYS A 429 -8.84 -17.56 2.64
N THR A 430 -9.51 -18.01 1.58
CA THR A 430 -9.65 -19.44 1.27
C THR A 430 -8.29 -20.05 0.96
N SER A 431 -7.45 -19.38 0.15
CA SER A 431 -6.10 -19.87 -0.17
C SER A 431 -5.20 -19.96 1.07
N PHE A 432 -5.34 -19.01 2.01
CA PHE A 432 -4.61 -19.04 3.26
C PHE A 432 -5.09 -20.18 4.17
N LEU A 433 -6.39 -20.46 4.16
CA LEU A 433 -6.98 -21.57 4.90
C LEU A 433 -6.52 -22.92 4.34
N GLU A 434 -6.55 -23.10 3.01
CA GLU A 434 -6.01 -24.30 2.35
C GLU A 434 -4.51 -24.49 2.65
N ALA A 435 -3.71 -23.43 2.58
CA ALA A 435 -2.29 -23.50 2.92
C ALA A 435 -2.05 -23.88 4.40
N ALA A 436 -2.89 -23.37 5.31
CA ALA A 436 -2.84 -23.73 6.72
C ALA A 436 -3.25 -25.19 6.96
N GLU A 437 -4.28 -25.67 6.26
CA GLU A 437 -4.72 -27.08 6.31
C GLU A 437 -3.64 -28.03 5.79
N VAL A 438 -2.98 -27.69 4.67
CA VAL A 438 -1.83 -28.47 4.16
C VAL A 438 -0.71 -28.52 5.19
N LYS A 439 -0.38 -27.39 5.82
CA LYS A 439 0.66 -27.33 6.85
C LYS A 439 0.29 -28.12 8.11
N ILE A 440 -0.99 -28.13 8.50
CA ILE A 440 -1.49 -28.99 9.58
C ILE A 440 -1.35 -30.46 9.19
N GLY A 441 -1.68 -30.83 7.95
CA GLY A 441 -1.48 -32.18 7.41
C GLY A 441 -0.01 -32.62 7.47
N GLU A 442 0.91 -31.77 7.02
CA GLU A 442 2.35 -32.04 7.08
C GLU A 442 2.87 -32.20 8.51
N LEU A 443 2.45 -31.32 9.43
CA LEU A 443 2.84 -31.40 10.83
C LEU A 443 2.27 -32.65 11.49
N THR A 444 1.03 -33.03 11.17
CA THR A 444 0.40 -34.26 11.66
C THR A 444 1.13 -35.49 11.12
N ALA A 445 1.54 -35.49 9.85
CA ALA A 445 2.36 -36.54 9.26
C ALA A 445 3.72 -36.66 9.96
N LYS A 446 4.40 -35.54 10.20
CA LYS A 446 5.67 -35.50 10.96
C LYS A 446 5.51 -36.01 12.38
N ILE A 447 4.42 -35.65 13.08
CA ILE A 447 4.12 -36.18 14.41
C ILE A 447 3.91 -37.70 14.34
N SER A 448 3.18 -38.21 13.35
CA SER A 448 2.96 -39.65 13.19
C SER A 448 4.26 -40.42 12.89
N GLU A 449 5.15 -39.82 12.10
CA GLU A 449 6.47 -40.40 11.79
C GLU A 449 7.37 -40.40 13.02
N GLN A 450 7.37 -39.30 13.79
CA GLN A 450 8.08 -39.21 15.06
C GLN A 450 7.54 -40.21 16.09
N GLN A 451 6.23 -40.36 16.21
CA GLN A 451 5.62 -41.38 17.09
C GLN A 451 6.04 -42.80 16.67
N LYS A 452 6.03 -43.13 15.38
CA LYS A 452 6.52 -44.42 14.88
C LYS A 452 8.01 -44.62 15.15
N LEU A 453 8.82 -43.57 15.03
CA LEU A 453 10.25 -43.63 15.31
C LEU A 453 10.50 -43.82 16.81
N ILE A 454 9.79 -43.07 17.66
CA ILE A 454 9.85 -43.23 19.12
C ILE A 454 9.46 -44.66 19.48
N GLN A 455 8.37 -45.19 18.92
CA GLN A 455 7.96 -46.56 19.20
C GLN A 455 8.99 -47.60 18.74
N LYS A 456 9.66 -47.39 17.60
CA LYS A 456 10.80 -48.24 17.19
C LYS A 456 11.98 -48.14 18.15
N LEU A 457 12.32 -46.92 18.58
CA LEU A 457 13.40 -46.70 19.54
C LEU A 457 13.06 -47.33 20.91
N GLU A 458 11.80 -47.24 21.34
CA GLU A 458 11.31 -47.91 22.54
C GLU A 458 11.37 -49.43 22.40
N ASP A 459 10.94 -50.00 21.27
CA ASP A 459 11.06 -51.43 20.98
C ASP A 459 12.53 -51.88 20.94
N ASP A 460 13.42 -51.08 20.37
CA ASP A 460 14.86 -51.38 20.28
C ASP A 460 15.57 -51.22 21.63
N ILE A 461 15.18 -50.22 22.43
CA ILE A 461 15.61 -50.09 23.83
C ILE A 461 15.09 -51.28 24.64
N GLN A 462 13.84 -51.71 24.44
CA GLN A 462 13.26 -52.84 25.14
C GLN A 462 13.95 -54.16 24.77
N LYS A 463 14.31 -54.36 23.49
CA LYS A 463 15.17 -55.48 23.05
C LYS A 463 16.59 -55.39 23.62
N GLY A 464 17.14 -54.18 23.72
CA GLY A 464 18.44 -53.91 24.33
C GLY A 464 18.47 -54.17 25.84
N TYR A 465 17.40 -53.83 26.56
CA TYR A 465 17.21 -54.15 27.97
C TYR A 465 16.97 -55.65 28.19
N SER A 466 16.24 -56.31 27.29
CA SER A 466 16.08 -57.77 27.29
C SER A 466 17.41 -58.54 27.11
N SER A 467 18.43 -57.89 26.51
CA SER A 467 19.80 -58.43 26.42
C SER A 467 20.69 -58.08 27.61
N LYS A 468 20.31 -57.09 28.44
CA LYS A 468 21.12 -56.59 29.57
C LYS A 468 20.87 -57.33 30.90
N ASP A 469 19.82 -58.15 31.00
CA ASP A 469 19.58 -59.01 32.17
C ASP A 469 20.61 -60.16 32.35
N LYS A 470 21.63 -60.25 31.49
CA LYS A 470 22.74 -61.21 31.64
C LYS A 470 24.13 -60.62 31.91
N LYS A 471 24.29 -59.30 32.06
CA LYS A 471 25.64 -58.74 32.30
C LYS A 471 25.63 -57.47 33.15
N GLY A 472 25.16 -57.62 34.39
CA GLY A 472 25.45 -56.68 35.47
C GLY A 472 26.70 -57.11 36.23
N SER A 473 27.88 -56.74 35.75
CA SER A 473 29.09 -56.54 36.57
C SER A 473 30.19 -55.96 35.70
N LEU A 474 30.92 -54.97 36.25
CA LEU A 474 32.10 -54.30 35.71
C LEU A 474 31.83 -53.11 34.78
N PHE A 475 31.65 -51.94 35.40
CA PHE A 475 32.14 -50.69 34.82
C PHE A 475 32.48 -49.71 35.96
N ASP A 476 33.70 -49.84 36.45
CA ASP A 476 34.46 -48.75 37.09
C ASP A 476 35.78 -48.69 36.31
N ASP A 477 36.37 -47.49 36.24
CA ASP A 477 37.61 -47.13 35.55
C ASP A 477 37.46 -46.55 34.12
N TRP A 478 37.49 -45.21 34.06
CA TRP A 478 37.62 -44.39 32.87
C TRP A 478 38.79 -43.44 33.13
N ASP A 479 39.98 -43.79 32.63
CA ASP A 479 41.11 -42.86 32.57
C ASP A 479 41.68 -42.79 31.15
N LEU A 480 42.04 -41.57 30.79
CA LEU A 480 42.44 -41.09 29.47
C LEU A 480 43.87 -41.47 29.12
N SER A 481 44.11 -41.90 27.88
CA SER A 481 45.35 -41.52 27.17
C SER A 481 45.21 -41.61 25.65
N GLU A 482 45.44 -40.47 25.01
CA GLU A 482 45.87 -40.34 23.62
C GLU A 482 47.26 -40.97 23.43
N SER A 483 47.47 -41.71 22.33
CA SER A 483 48.69 -41.63 21.50
C SER A 483 48.71 -42.74 20.43
N GLY A 484 48.72 -42.33 19.16
CA GLY A 484 49.75 -42.74 18.19
C GLY A 484 49.78 -44.16 17.61
N SER A 485 49.53 -44.20 16.29
CA SER A 485 50.39 -44.85 15.27
C SER A 485 50.06 -46.25 14.73
N SER A 486 50.32 -46.32 13.41
CA SER A 486 50.02 -47.31 12.37
C SER A 486 50.65 -48.71 12.51
N ASP A 487 49.96 -49.64 11.84
CA ASP A 487 50.46 -50.73 10.97
C ASP A 487 50.74 -52.16 11.49
N GLN A 488 50.04 -53.09 10.81
CA GLN A 488 50.30 -54.51 10.47
C GLN A 488 50.13 -55.62 11.52
N LEU A 489 49.10 -56.49 11.30
CA LEU A 489 49.26 -57.90 10.87
C LEU A 489 47.90 -58.64 10.78
N GLU A 490 47.79 -59.49 9.76
CA GLU A 490 46.64 -60.32 9.43
C GLU A 490 46.42 -61.52 10.37
N ASN A 491 45.15 -61.93 10.43
CA ASN A 491 44.62 -63.27 10.73
C ASN A 491 44.80 -63.87 12.14
N ALA A 492 43.75 -63.70 12.95
CA ALA A 492 43.21 -64.76 13.79
C ALA A 492 41.67 -64.71 13.78
N GLU A 493 41.08 -65.88 13.56
CA GLU A 493 39.68 -66.13 13.27
C GLU A 493 38.69 -65.71 14.38
N GLN A 494 37.58 -65.13 13.94
CA GLN A 494 36.21 -65.44 14.38
C GLN A 494 35.98 -65.62 15.90
N LYS A 495 35.75 -64.50 16.60
CA LYS A 495 34.66 -64.31 17.59
C LYS A 495 34.74 -62.96 18.30
N HIS A 496 34.73 -61.84 17.56
CA HIS A 496 34.45 -60.53 18.21
C HIS A 496 33.91 -59.43 17.27
N ALA A 497 33.52 -59.77 16.03
CA ALA A 497 33.17 -58.78 15.00
C ALA A 497 31.82 -58.04 15.20
N THR A 498 30.95 -58.47 16.12
CA THR A 498 29.61 -57.87 16.25
C THR A 498 29.60 -56.62 17.14
N SER A 499 30.52 -56.48 18.11
CA SER A 499 30.50 -55.36 19.06
C SER A 499 31.09 -54.07 18.46
N ASP A 500 32.15 -54.16 17.67
CA ASP A 500 32.79 -52.98 17.04
C ASP A 500 31.96 -52.44 15.87
N GLN A 501 31.21 -53.31 15.20
CA GLN A 501 30.29 -52.91 14.13
C GLN A 501 29.10 -52.10 14.68
N ASP A 502 28.62 -52.43 15.88
CA ASP A 502 27.53 -51.70 16.56
C ASP A 502 28.00 -50.36 17.14
N GLN A 503 29.23 -50.27 17.68
CA GLN A 503 29.81 -48.99 18.12
C GLN A 503 30.13 -48.06 16.93
N SER A 504 30.63 -48.60 15.82
CA SER A 504 30.82 -47.88 14.55
C SER A 504 29.49 -47.41 13.96
N SER A 505 28.44 -48.23 14.06
CA SER A 505 27.07 -47.87 13.65
C SER A 505 26.50 -46.73 14.51
N MET A 506 26.68 -46.79 15.83
CA MET A 506 26.24 -45.73 16.76
C MET A 506 26.95 -44.40 16.51
N LEU A 507 28.28 -44.42 16.30
CA LEU A 507 29.04 -43.23 15.95
C LEU A 507 28.61 -42.64 14.60
N LYS A 508 28.32 -43.47 13.59
CA LYS A 508 27.74 -43.02 12.31
C LYS A 508 26.36 -42.37 12.49
N VAL A 509 25.52 -42.91 13.37
CA VAL A 509 24.22 -42.31 13.69
C VAL A 509 24.38 -40.96 14.39
N ILE A 510 25.33 -40.83 15.33
CA ILE A 510 25.63 -39.57 16.02
C ILE A 510 26.19 -38.53 15.04
N CYS A 511 27.10 -38.93 14.14
CA CYS A 511 27.61 -38.05 13.09
C CYS A 511 26.48 -37.57 12.16
N ASN A 512 25.61 -38.47 11.71
CA ASN A 512 24.46 -38.10 10.87
C ASN A 512 23.46 -37.19 11.61
N GLN A 513 23.22 -37.42 12.90
CA GLN A 513 22.36 -36.56 13.72
C GLN A 513 22.98 -35.17 13.88
N ARG A 514 24.27 -35.09 14.22
CA ARG A 514 25.02 -33.82 14.32
C ARG A 514 24.98 -33.05 12.99
N ASP A 515 25.18 -33.75 11.88
CA ASP A 515 25.20 -33.13 10.56
C ASP A 515 23.79 -32.66 10.15
N ARG A 516 22.73 -33.38 10.56
CA ARG A 516 21.33 -32.94 10.40
C ARG A 516 21.00 -31.72 11.25
N PHE A 517 21.49 -31.67 12.49
CA PHE A 517 21.34 -30.49 13.35
C PHE A 517 22.10 -29.29 12.79
N ARG A 518 23.32 -29.48 12.28
CA ARG A 518 24.08 -28.42 11.58
C ARG A 518 23.38 -27.95 10.32
N ALA A 519 22.77 -28.84 9.55
CA ALA A 519 21.99 -28.47 8.36
C ALA A 519 20.78 -27.62 8.74
N ARG A 520 20.01 -28.03 9.76
CA ARG A 520 18.87 -27.27 10.26
C ARG A 520 19.26 -25.93 10.87
N LEU A 521 20.40 -25.86 11.56
CA LEU A 521 20.92 -24.62 12.13
C LEU A 521 21.23 -23.61 11.01
N ARG A 522 21.94 -24.06 9.96
CA ARG A 522 22.23 -23.24 8.77
C ARG A 522 20.97 -22.77 8.05
N GLU A 523 19.97 -23.64 7.91
CA GLU A 523 18.67 -23.28 7.31
C GLU A 523 17.95 -22.21 8.13
N THR A 524 17.89 -22.37 9.46
CA THR A 524 17.27 -21.36 10.34
C THR A 524 18.05 -20.04 10.38
N GLU A 525 19.39 -20.08 10.28
CA GLU A 525 20.22 -18.88 10.18
C GLU A 525 19.95 -18.12 8.87
N GLU A 526 19.78 -18.85 7.77
CA GLU A 526 19.44 -18.26 6.47
C GLU A 526 18.02 -17.69 6.45
N GLU A 527 17.04 -18.38 7.04
CA GLU A 527 15.69 -17.83 7.24
C GLU A 527 15.71 -16.53 8.08
N ILE A 528 16.52 -16.50 9.15
CA ILE A 528 16.70 -15.30 9.97
C ILE A 528 17.36 -14.18 9.15
N ARG A 529 18.34 -14.49 8.30
CA ARG A 529 18.99 -13.53 7.41
C ARG A 529 17.98 -12.93 6.42
N GLN A 530 17.18 -13.76 5.78
CA GLN A 530 16.14 -13.34 4.85
C GLN A 530 15.03 -12.52 5.52
N LEU A 531 14.61 -12.90 6.74
CA LEU A 531 13.64 -12.12 7.50
C LEU A 531 14.19 -10.75 7.89
N LYS A 532 15.47 -10.67 8.31
CA LYS A 532 16.13 -9.39 8.59
C LYS A 532 16.21 -8.50 7.34
N GLU A 533 16.51 -9.08 6.19
CA GLU A 533 16.55 -8.36 4.92
C GLU A 533 15.16 -7.82 4.55
N LYS A 534 14.11 -8.65 4.64
CA LYS A 534 12.71 -8.23 4.41
C LYS A 534 12.28 -7.12 5.38
N ILE A 535 12.64 -7.23 6.66
CA ILE A 535 12.38 -6.16 7.64
C ILE A 535 13.10 -4.87 7.24
N GLY A 536 14.36 -4.95 6.78
CA GLY A 536 15.11 -3.81 6.27
C GLY A 536 14.44 -3.13 5.08
N LEU A 537 14.01 -3.92 4.08
CA LEU A 537 13.30 -3.43 2.90
C LEU A 537 11.98 -2.75 3.26
N VAL A 538 11.12 -3.42 4.05
CA VAL A 538 9.83 -2.87 4.49
C VAL A 538 10.03 -1.60 5.34
N THR A 539 11.07 -1.56 6.17
CA THR A 539 11.38 -0.36 6.95
C THR A 539 11.79 0.81 6.04
N SER A 540 12.58 0.54 5.00
CA SER A 540 12.99 1.57 4.03
C SER A 540 11.82 2.09 3.21
N GLU A 541 10.91 1.21 2.78
CA GLU A 541 9.68 1.58 2.07
C GLU A 541 8.74 2.39 2.96
N LEU A 542 8.63 2.02 4.24
CA LEU A 542 7.82 2.73 5.22
C LEU A 542 8.39 4.13 5.49
N GLU A 543 9.71 4.29 5.61
CA GLU A 543 10.35 5.61 5.72
C GLU A 543 10.20 6.45 4.45
N LYS A 544 10.34 5.85 3.27
CA LYS A 544 10.09 6.53 1.98
C LYS A 544 8.63 7.02 1.89
N THR A 545 7.68 6.16 2.22
CA THR A 545 6.25 6.48 2.20
C THR A 545 5.91 7.57 3.22
N LYS A 546 6.51 7.54 4.42
CA LYS A 546 6.37 8.62 5.40
C LYS A 546 6.91 9.94 4.86
N ALA A 547 8.09 9.95 4.23
CA ALA A 547 8.67 11.15 3.65
C ALA A 547 7.81 11.72 2.52
N ASP A 548 7.27 10.86 1.67
CA ASP A 548 6.37 11.25 0.59
C ASP A 548 5.02 11.78 1.13
N ASN A 549 4.47 11.17 2.19
CA ASN A 549 3.27 11.68 2.88
C ASN A 549 3.50 13.06 3.50
N VAL A 550 4.66 13.32 4.11
CA VAL A 550 5.02 14.64 4.65
C VAL A 550 5.14 15.69 3.53
N LYS A 551 5.76 15.33 2.39
CA LYS A 551 5.82 16.22 1.22
C LYS A 551 4.44 16.48 0.63
N LEU A 552 3.57 15.47 0.59
CA LEU A 552 2.20 15.61 0.10
C LEU A 552 1.40 16.54 1.02
N TYR A 553 1.54 16.39 2.33
CA TYR A 553 0.97 17.32 3.31
C TYR A 553 1.44 18.76 3.07
N GLY A 554 2.75 18.96 2.85
CA GLY A 554 3.30 20.27 2.51
C GLY A 554 2.73 20.86 1.22
N LYS A 555 2.50 20.03 0.18
CA LYS A 555 1.86 20.46 -1.07
C LYS A 555 0.39 20.82 -0.88
N ILE A 556 -0.36 20.01 -0.13
CA ILE A 556 -1.77 20.28 0.20
C ILE A 556 -1.88 21.60 0.95
N ARG A 557 -1.03 21.83 1.95
CA ARG A 557 -0.97 23.08 2.70
C ARG A 557 -0.62 24.26 1.80
N TYR A 558 0.39 24.14 0.95
CA TYR A 558 0.76 25.20 0.02
C TYR A 558 -0.39 25.56 -0.93
N VAL A 559 -1.12 24.56 -1.45
CA VAL A 559 -2.29 24.77 -2.31
C VAL A 559 -3.45 25.40 -1.53
N GLN A 560 -3.70 24.96 -0.29
CA GLN A 560 -4.72 25.56 0.60
C GLN A 560 -4.39 27.02 0.93
N ASP A 561 -3.13 27.32 1.28
CA ASP A 561 -2.66 28.68 1.55
C ASP A 561 -2.79 29.56 0.29
N TYR A 562 -2.39 29.07 -0.88
CA TYR A 562 -2.52 29.80 -2.16
C TYR A 562 -3.99 30.03 -2.57
N ASN A 563 -4.88 29.07 -2.30
CA ASN A 563 -6.32 29.24 -2.54
C ASN A 563 -6.93 30.22 -1.52
N SER A 564 -6.46 30.21 -0.28
CA SER A 564 -6.89 31.17 0.75
C SER A 564 -6.45 32.60 0.42
N GLU A 565 -5.25 32.77 -0.16
CA GLU A 565 -4.73 34.07 -0.60
C GLU A 565 -5.53 34.63 -1.80
N LYS A 566 -6.02 33.75 -2.70
CA LYS A 566 -6.92 34.14 -3.79
C LYS A 566 -8.32 34.57 -3.31
N VAL A 567 -8.75 34.10 -2.13
CA VAL A 567 -10.05 34.46 -1.53
C VAL A 567 -9.98 35.78 -0.73
N ILE A 568 -8.79 36.28 -0.37
CA ILE A 568 -8.64 37.53 0.40
C ILE A 568 -8.87 38.80 -0.45
N SER A 569 -8.97 38.71 -1.79
CA SER A 569 -9.35 39.85 -2.64
C SER A 569 -10.87 40.10 -2.80
N ARG A 570 -11.73 39.30 -2.17
CA ARG A 570 -13.17 39.57 -2.09
C ARG A 570 -13.64 39.35 -0.66
N GLY A 571 -13.85 40.47 0.04
CA GLY A 571 -14.15 40.50 1.46
C GLY A 571 -15.32 39.60 1.88
N SER A 572 -15.08 38.79 2.91
CA SER A 572 -15.89 38.71 4.14
C SER A 572 -15.38 37.53 4.98
N LYS A 573 -14.87 37.82 6.19
CA LYS A 573 -14.52 36.79 7.17
C LYS A 573 -15.81 36.16 7.70
N LYS A 574 -16.09 34.92 7.32
CA LYS A 574 -16.89 33.98 8.13
C LYS A 574 -16.05 32.75 8.42
N TYR A 575 -15.87 32.48 9.70
CA TYR A 575 -15.38 31.20 10.21
C TYR A 575 -16.31 30.10 9.67
N ALA A 576 -15.82 29.33 8.70
CA ALA A 576 -16.39 28.05 8.35
C ALA A 576 -15.73 27.01 9.25
N GLU A 577 -16.45 26.64 10.29
CA GLU A 577 -16.18 25.48 11.13
C GLU A 577 -16.41 24.25 10.23
N ASP A 578 -15.31 23.59 9.86
CA ASP A 578 -15.27 22.46 8.92
C ASP A 578 -15.81 21.19 9.62
N LEU A 579 -17.10 20.94 9.42
CA LEU A 579 -17.88 19.89 10.09
C LEU A 579 -17.78 18.53 9.38
N GLU A 580 -16.62 18.17 8.81
CA GLU A 580 -16.46 16.91 8.07
C GLU A 580 -15.10 16.19 8.23
N SER A 581 -14.33 16.41 9.31
CA SER A 581 -12.98 15.81 9.48
C SER A 581 -12.82 14.81 10.65
N GLY A 582 -13.90 14.17 11.09
CA GLY A 582 -13.91 13.30 12.28
C GLY A 582 -13.05 12.02 12.21
N PHE A 583 -12.51 11.63 11.04
CA PHE A 583 -11.68 10.41 10.89
C PHE A 583 -10.32 10.65 10.22
N SER A 584 -10.15 11.75 9.46
CA SER A 584 -8.88 12.10 8.79
C SER A 584 -7.92 12.91 9.69
N SER A 585 -8.46 13.58 10.71
CA SER A 585 -7.70 14.47 11.61
C SER A 585 -6.52 13.80 12.32
N ASP A 586 -6.63 12.52 12.71
CA ASP A 586 -5.54 11.85 13.46
C ASP A 586 -4.33 11.52 12.59
N VAL A 587 -4.56 11.13 11.34
CA VAL A 587 -3.48 10.85 10.39
C VAL A 587 -2.87 12.16 9.92
N GLU A 588 -3.72 13.14 9.61
CA GLU A 588 -3.29 14.48 9.18
C GLU A 588 -2.53 15.22 10.29
N SER A 589 -2.99 15.18 11.55
CA SER A 589 -2.31 15.81 12.68
C SER A 589 -0.94 15.21 12.95
N LYS A 590 -0.77 13.90 12.73
CA LYS A 590 0.54 13.23 12.86
C LYS A 590 1.52 13.74 11.81
N TYR A 591 1.12 13.83 10.55
CA TYR A 591 1.99 14.34 9.48
C TYR A 591 2.17 15.86 9.54
N LYS A 592 1.15 16.60 10.00
CA LYS A 592 1.22 18.03 10.33
C LYS A 592 2.29 18.31 11.37
N LYS A 593 2.28 17.57 12.48
CA LYS A 593 3.28 17.72 13.53
C LYS A 593 4.69 17.43 13.02
N ILE A 594 4.86 16.36 12.25
CA ILE A 594 6.16 16.00 11.64
C ILE A 594 6.64 17.11 10.69
N TYR A 595 5.73 17.66 9.88
CA TYR A 595 6.03 18.75 8.95
C TYR A 595 6.40 20.05 9.69
N GLU A 596 5.63 20.44 10.71
CA GLU A 596 5.88 21.64 11.52
C GLU A 596 7.19 21.53 12.32
N ASP A 597 7.50 20.34 12.85
CA ASP A 597 8.76 20.05 13.53
C ASP A 597 9.98 20.11 12.58
N ASP A 598 9.81 19.73 11.31
CA ASP A 598 10.87 19.75 10.29
C ASP A 598 11.11 21.17 9.72
N ILE A 599 10.05 21.99 9.64
CA ILE A 599 10.13 23.39 9.16
C ILE A 599 10.52 24.38 10.25
N ASN A 600 10.30 24.06 11.53
CA ASN A 600 10.61 24.98 12.62
C ASN A 600 12.13 24.99 12.91
N PRO A 601 12.85 26.09 12.62
CA PRO A 601 14.30 26.17 12.82
C PRO A 601 14.68 26.05 14.31
N PHE A 602 13.78 26.42 15.23
CA PHE A 602 14.00 26.29 16.67
C PHE A 602 13.79 24.85 17.19
N ALA A 603 12.93 24.05 16.54
CA ALA A 603 12.77 22.64 16.86
C ALA A 603 14.00 21.84 16.44
N ALA A 604 14.49 22.08 15.21
CA ALA A 604 15.75 21.50 14.72
C ALA A 604 16.95 21.94 15.58
N PHE A 605 17.01 23.22 15.96
CA PHE A 605 18.06 23.74 16.84
C PHE A 605 18.01 23.15 18.26
N SER A 606 16.84 23.10 18.90
CA SER A 606 16.71 22.52 20.25
C SER A 606 17.01 21.03 20.28
N LYS A 607 16.66 20.29 19.21
CA LYS A 607 17.01 18.88 19.04
C LYS A 607 18.52 18.71 18.91
N LYS A 608 19.17 19.54 18.08
CA LYS A 608 20.63 19.54 17.89
C LYS A 608 21.37 19.94 19.17
N GLU A 609 20.88 20.93 19.92
CA GLU A 609 21.44 21.33 21.22
C GLU A 609 21.31 20.21 22.25
N ARG A 610 20.13 19.56 22.34
CA ARG A 610 19.92 18.43 23.25
C ARG A 610 20.80 17.23 22.90
N ASP A 611 21.01 16.95 21.62
CA ASP A 611 21.88 15.88 21.16
C ASP A 611 23.37 16.20 21.40
N GLN A 612 23.75 17.47 21.31
CA GLN A 612 25.09 17.94 21.65
C GLN A 612 25.34 17.85 23.17
N ARG A 613 24.40 18.32 23.99
CA ARG A 613 24.41 18.13 25.45
C ARG A 613 24.49 16.66 25.82
N TYR A 614 23.76 15.79 25.11
CA TYR A 614 23.82 14.34 25.34
C TYR A 614 25.18 13.75 24.96
N LYS A 615 25.84 14.25 23.91
CA LYS A 615 27.20 13.83 23.54
C LYS A 615 28.24 14.30 24.55
N GLU A 616 28.08 15.50 25.09
CA GLU A 616 28.93 16.12 26.13
C GLU A 616 28.81 15.43 27.50
N LEU A 617 27.76 14.64 27.76
CA LEU A 617 27.64 13.86 29.00
C LEU A 617 28.69 12.74 29.07
N GLY A 618 29.33 12.60 30.23
CA GLY A 618 30.23 11.50 30.54
C GLY A 618 29.52 10.14 30.50
N LEU A 619 30.29 9.05 30.35
CA LEU A 619 29.75 7.69 30.26
C LEU A 619 28.88 7.32 31.47
N ARG A 620 29.22 7.80 32.67
CA ARG A 620 28.43 7.58 33.90
C ARG A 620 27.10 8.31 33.87
N ASP A 621 27.09 9.58 33.44
CA ASP A 621 25.86 10.37 33.34
C ASP A 621 24.93 9.85 32.23
N LYS A 622 25.48 9.30 31.15
CA LYS A 622 24.70 8.62 30.09
C LYS A 622 23.97 7.39 30.61
N ILE A 623 24.62 6.59 31.45
CA ILE A 623 24.01 5.40 32.06
C ILE A 623 22.93 5.81 33.08
N THR A 624 23.19 6.84 33.89
CA THR A 624 22.19 7.36 34.83
C THR A 624 20.99 7.97 34.12
N LEU A 625 21.21 8.73 33.04
CA LEU A 625 20.12 9.33 32.26
C LEU A 625 19.33 8.27 31.49
N SER A 626 19.98 7.23 30.96
CA SER A 626 19.29 6.13 30.26
C SER A 626 18.49 5.26 31.23
N SER A 627 19.07 4.93 32.40
CA SER A 627 18.39 4.23 33.48
C SER A 627 17.23 5.05 34.05
N GLY A 628 17.42 6.35 34.27
CA GLY A 628 16.39 7.27 34.72
C GLY A 628 15.25 7.41 33.71
N ARG A 629 15.55 7.55 32.41
CA ARG A 629 14.52 7.56 31.36
C ARG A 629 13.78 6.23 31.24
N PHE A 630 14.47 5.11 31.41
CA PHE A 630 13.84 3.78 31.39
C PHE A 630 12.88 3.61 32.58
N LEU A 631 13.31 4.00 33.77
CA LEU A 631 12.50 3.95 34.98
C LEU A 631 11.30 4.90 34.90
N LEU A 632 11.46 6.14 34.42
CA LEU A 632 10.37 7.11 34.34
C LEU A 632 9.45 6.92 33.12
N GLY A 633 9.99 6.41 32.00
CA GLY A 633 9.28 6.30 30.73
C GLY A 633 8.31 5.12 30.67
N ASN A 634 8.54 4.05 31.43
CA ASN A 634 7.69 2.86 31.41
C ASN A 634 6.83 2.77 32.68
N LYS A 635 5.50 2.66 32.52
CA LYS A 635 4.57 2.51 33.65
C LYS A 635 4.89 1.29 34.52
N TYR A 636 5.32 0.18 33.93
CA TYR A 636 5.66 -1.04 34.66
C TYR A 636 6.98 -0.91 35.42
N ALA A 637 7.97 -0.22 34.85
CA ALA A 637 9.26 0.03 35.50
C ALA A 637 9.10 0.93 36.73
N ARG A 638 8.23 1.95 36.66
CA ARG A 638 7.87 2.79 37.83
C ARG A 638 7.25 1.96 38.95
N THR A 639 6.28 1.12 38.62
CA THR A 639 5.62 0.25 39.60
C THR A 639 6.60 -0.75 40.21
N PHE A 640 7.46 -1.36 39.39
CA PHE A 640 8.49 -2.28 39.86
C PHE A 640 9.49 -1.60 40.79
N ALA A 641 10.02 -0.43 40.43
CA ALA A 641 10.95 0.32 41.27
C ALA A 641 10.31 0.73 42.60
N PHE A 642 9.04 1.15 42.59
CA PHE A 642 8.29 1.46 43.80
C PHE A 642 8.19 0.25 44.73
N PHE A 643 7.75 -0.90 44.23
CA PHE A 643 7.68 -2.12 45.05
C PHE A 643 9.06 -2.65 45.46
N TYR A 644 10.08 -2.49 44.62
CA TYR A 644 11.46 -2.84 44.93
C TYR A 644 12.00 -1.99 46.10
N THR A 645 11.76 -0.67 46.09
CA THR A 645 12.14 0.19 47.21
C THR A 645 11.40 -0.19 48.49
N ILE A 646 10.09 -0.46 48.43
CA ILE A 646 9.31 -0.93 49.58
C ILE A 646 9.85 -2.27 50.11
N GLY A 647 10.11 -3.23 49.22
CA GLY A 647 10.67 -4.53 49.59
C GLY A 647 12.04 -4.41 50.25
N LEU A 648 12.90 -3.52 49.75
CA LEU A 648 14.20 -3.24 50.34
C LEU A 648 14.05 -2.62 51.74
N HIS A 649 13.12 -1.67 51.92
CA HIS A 649 12.84 -1.11 53.24
C HIS A 649 12.31 -2.15 54.22
N ILE A 650 11.40 -3.04 53.78
CA ILE A 650 10.92 -4.16 54.59
C ILE A 650 12.06 -5.09 54.97
N LEU A 651 12.96 -5.41 54.03
CA LEU A 651 14.09 -6.30 54.27
C LEU A 651 15.09 -5.70 55.28
N VAL A 652 15.42 -4.42 55.13
CA VAL A 652 16.26 -3.67 56.08
C VAL A 652 15.59 -3.62 57.45
N PHE A 653 14.30 -3.30 57.51
CA PHE A 653 13.54 -3.28 58.76
C PHE A 653 13.50 -4.66 59.42
N THR A 654 13.35 -5.72 58.64
CA THR A 654 13.37 -7.10 59.13
C THR A 654 14.75 -7.50 59.66
N CYS A 655 15.83 -7.09 58.98
CA CYS A 655 17.20 -7.32 59.44
C CYS A 655 17.46 -6.57 60.76
N LEU A 656 17.10 -5.30 60.84
CA LEU A 656 17.22 -4.50 62.05
C LEU A 656 16.36 -5.06 63.19
N TYR A 657 15.14 -5.52 62.90
CA TYR A 657 14.26 -6.16 63.86
C TYR A 657 14.85 -7.48 64.38
N ARG A 658 15.38 -8.33 63.50
CA ARG A 658 16.07 -9.58 63.89
C ARG A 658 17.31 -9.31 64.72
N MET A 659 18.10 -8.29 64.37
CA MET A 659 19.31 -7.91 65.09
C MET A 659 18.97 -7.31 66.46
N SER A 660 17.89 -6.51 66.55
CA SER A 660 17.32 -6.02 67.80
C SER A 660 16.77 -7.15 68.69
N ALA A 661 16.03 -8.09 68.11
CA ALA A 661 15.49 -9.25 68.83
C ALA A 661 16.60 -10.18 69.36
N LEU A 662 17.67 -10.38 68.60
CA LEU A 662 18.87 -11.12 69.04
C LEU A 662 19.61 -10.36 70.15
N SER A 663 19.69 -9.03 70.06
CA SER A 663 20.27 -8.20 71.13
C SER A 663 19.42 -8.21 72.42
N TYR A 664 18.09 -8.34 72.29
CA TYR A 664 17.18 -8.47 73.44
C TYR A 664 17.27 -9.85 74.11
N LEU A 665 17.49 -10.92 73.33
CA LEU A 665 17.73 -12.27 73.89
C LEU A 665 19.11 -12.41 74.55
N SER A 666 20.10 -11.62 74.13
CA SER A 666 21.42 -11.61 74.75
C SER A 666 21.46 -10.92 76.13
N HIS A 667 20.39 -10.21 76.52
CA HIS A 667 20.32 -9.50 77.81
C HIS A 667 19.06 -9.88 78.60
N GLY A 668 19.13 -11.02 79.30
CA GLY A 668 18.36 -11.28 80.51
C GLY A 668 18.15 -12.78 80.84
N PRO A 669 18.07 -13.20 82.11
CA PRO A 669 18.61 -12.62 83.36
C PRO A 669 19.86 -13.39 83.85
N GLU A 670 20.78 -12.68 84.51
CA GLU A 670 21.86 -13.29 85.30
C GLU A 670 21.28 -14.06 86.48
N ASP A 671 21.65 -15.33 86.64
CA ASP A 671 21.53 -16.06 87.90
C ASP A 671 22.96 -16.30 88.44
N LEU A 672 23.19 -15.78 89.65
CA LEU A 672 24.48 -15.69 90.32
C LEU A 672 24.96 -17.09 90.75
N GLY A 673 26.09 -17.52 90.17
CA GLY A 673 26.85 -18.70 90.58
C GLY A 673 28.28 -18.34 90.92
N ASP A 674 28.49 -17.91 92.16
CA ASP A 674 29.73 -17.67 92.89
C ASP A 674 30.92 -18.59 92.50
N LYS A 675 32.03 -17.99 92.04
CA LYS A 675 33.40 -18.56 92.15
C LYS A 675 34.45 -17.45 92.28
N THR A 676 34.73 -17.12 93.53
CA THR A 676 35.99 -16.58 94.04
C THR A 676 37.18 -17.46 93.64
N ILE A 677 38.21 -16.88 92.99
CA ILE A 677 39.60 -17.39 93.04
C ILE A 677 40.55 -16.18 93.13
N ASP A 678 41.18 -16.07 94.28
CA ASP A 678 42.28 -15.16 94.62
C ASP A 678 43.57 -15.52 93.87
N LEU A 679 44.36 -14.47 93.62
CA LEU A 679 45.74 -14.50 93.11
C LEU A 679 46.68 -15.31 94.02
N PRO A 680 47.88 -15.67 93.51
CA PRO A 680 49.06 -15.62 94.34
C PRO A 680 50.16 -14.77 93.70
N HIS A 681 50.61 -13.75 94.43
CA HIS A 681 51.88 -13.08 94.14
C HIS A 681 52.94 -13.54 95.14
N ALA A 682 53.87 -14.34 94.63
CA ALA A 682 55.30 -14.45 94.94
C ALA A 682 55.81 -15.52 93.96
N GLN A 683 56.72 -15.27 93.02
CA GLN A 683 57.94 -14.46 93.05
C GLN A 683 58.26 -13.96 91.63
#